data_AF-A0A0E0F037-F1
#
_entry.id   AF-A0A0E0F037-F1
#
_cell.length_a   1.000
_cell.length_b   1.000
_cell.length_c   1.000
_cell.angle_alpha   90.00
_cell.angle_beta   90.00
_cell.angle_gamma   90.00
#
_symmetry.space_group_name_H-M   'P 1'
#
loop_
_entity.id
_entity.type
_entity.pdbx_description
1 polymer ?
#
loop_
_entity_poly.entity_id
_entity_poly.type
_entity_poly.pdbx_seq_one_letter_code
_entity_poly.pdbx_strand_id
1 'polypeptide(L)'
;MAGAGAGESLDLPVVDLASSDLGAAAKSVRKACVEYGFFYVVNHGAEGLVEKVFGESSKFFEQPLGEKMALLRNRNYLGYTPLGADKLDASSKFKGDLNENFCIGPIRKEENFPYWKETMKLYHETALATGKRILSLIALCLNLDAEFLDCPVAFLRLLHYPAKESDDGNYGASAHSDYGILTLVATDGTPGLQICREKDRCPQLWEDVHHVEGSTLHRVIAVGKERYSVAFFLHTNPDLVVQCLESCCSEACPPRKTDLTSTACVECGFFYVVNHGIEEGLLEKVFAESRRFFEQPLEEKMALLRNSSHLGYTPLGADKLDASSKFKGDLSETFKIGPIGDEGFQNDANQWPSEERLPCWKETMKLYRGTALATGKRILSLVALSLNLDAEFFDCPLAFLRLLHYPGEINESDDGNYGASAHSDYGILTLLATDGIPGLQICREKDRHPQLWEDVHHIDGSTLHRVVAVGKERYSVAFFLDPDPDLVKRNPAMAGGGGGNRLDLPVVDLASSDPRAAAESIRKACVESGFFYVVNGVEEGLLKRLFAESSKFFELPMEEKITLRRNSNHRGYTPPYAEKLDPSSKFEGDLKESFYIGPIGDEGLQNDANQWPSEERLPSWRETIKMYHASALATGKRILSLIALSLNLDAEFFENIGAFSCPSAFLRLLHYPGEVDDSDDGNYGASAHSDYGMITLLATDGTPGLQICREKDRNPQLWEDVHHIDGSTVHRVVAVGKERYSVLTYKEWRLFERAIERYIQIVLCFFMCKA
;
A
#
# COMPACT_ATOMS: atom_id res chain seq x y z
N MET A 1 21.49 45.33 7.21
CA MET A 1 20.22 45.98 6.81
C MET A 1 19.78 45.38 5.48
N ALA A 2 18.89 44.40 5.54
CA ALA A 2 17.99 44.01 4.46
C ALA A 2 16.73 43.53 5.19
N GLY A 3 15.60 44.21 4.95
CA GLY A 3 14.42 44.17 5.80
C GLY A 3 13.72 42.81 5.80
N ALA A 4 13.33 42.37 6.99
CA ALA A 4 12.30 41.36 7.16
C ALA A 4 11.00 41.91 6.55
N GLY A 5 10.52 41.29 5.49
CA GLY A 5 9.17 41.54 4.99
C GLY A 5 8.18 41.09 6.06
N ALA A 6 7.31 41.99 6.49
CA ALA A 6 6.14 41.65 7.28
C ALA A 6 5.29 40.66 6.46
N GLY A 7 5.13 39.43 6.96
CA GLY A 7 4.24 38.44 6.36
C GLY A 7 2.79 38.91 6.44
N GLU A 8 2.05 38.79 5.33
CA GLU A 8 0.61 39.07 5.29
C GLU A 8 -0.12 38.16 6.27
N SER A 9 -0.87 38.75 7.22
CA SER A 9 -1.65 37.99 8.19
C SER A 9 -2.83 37.33 7.52
N LEU A 10 -3.09 36.10 7.90
CA LEU A 10 -4.05 35.23 7.27
C LEU A 10 -5.38 35.18 8.14
N ASP A 11 -6.51 35.65 7.61
CA ASP A 11 -7.82 35.73 8.33
C ASP A 11 -8.65 34.41 8.44
N LEU A 12 -8.39 33.51 9.43
CA LEU A 12 -9.12 32.21 9.53
C LEU A 12 -10.63 32.44 9.71
N PRO A 13 -11.51 31.58 9.16
CA PRO A 13 -12.94 31.73 9.36
C PRO A 13 -13.28 31.65 10.85
N VAL A 14 -14.13 32.58 11.28
CA VAL A 14 -14.67 32.64 12.64
C VAL A 14 -16.10 32.10 12.62
N VAL A 15 -16.34 31.04 13.39
CA VAL A 15 -17.66 30.42 13.56
C VAL A 15 -18.27 30.92 14.86
N ASP A 16 -19.41 31.62 14.75
CA ASP A 16 -20.20 32.07 15.90
C ASP A 16 -21.23 31.00 16.31
N LEU A 17 -21.06 30.42 17.51
CA LEU A 17 -21.97 29.39 18.02
C LEU A 17 -23.23 29.94 18.67
N ALA A 18 -23.32 31.25 18.94
CA ALA A 18 -24.50 31.90 19.51
C ALA A 18 -25.55 32.28 18.45
N SER A 19 -25.25 32.09 17.16
CA SER A 19 -26.21 32.34 16.07
C SER A 19 -27.50 31.53 16.25
N SER A 20 -28.64 32.22 16.18
CA SER A 20 -29.96 31.60 16.17
C SER A 20 -30.31 30.96 14.82
N ASP A 21 -29.59 31.32 13.75
CA ASP A 21 -29.74 30.71 12.42
C ASP A 21 -28.77 29.52 12.29
N LEU A 22 -29.30 28.35 12.60
CA LEU A 22 -28.63 27.05 12.49
C LEU A 22 -28.15 26.74 11.07
N GLY A 23 -28.92 27.14 10.05
CA GLY A 23 -28.59 26.85 8.65
C GLY A 23 -27.41 27.69 8.16
N ALA A 24 -27.36 28.97 8.56
CA ALA A 24 -26.22 29.84 8.29
C ALA A 24 -24.96 29.38 9.05
N ALA A 25 -25.10 29.02 10.34
CA ALA A 25 -24.00 28.49 11.15
C ALA A 25 -23.44 27.19 10.57
N ALA A 26 -24.31 26.27 10.16
CA ALA A 26 -23.93 25.04 9.48
C ALA A 26 -23.16 25.34 8.19
N LYS A 27 -23.68 26.20 7.30
CA LYS A 27 -22.96 26.60 6.07
C LYS A 27 -21.59 27.19 6.35
N SER A 28 -21.44 27.99 7.40
CA SER A 28 -20.16 28.56 7.82
C SER A 28 -19.19 27.47 8.28
N VAL A 29 -19.66 26.49 9.07
CA VAL A 29 -18.87 25.33 9.49
C VAL A 29 -18.48 24.47 8.30
N ARG A 30 -19.40 24.16 7.38
CA ARG A 30 -19.11 23.39 6.16
C ARG A 30 -18.03 24.05 5.34
N LYS A 31 -18.15 25.37 5.12
CA LYS A 31 -17.15 26.16 4.42
C LYS A 31 -15.83 26.03 5.17
N ALA A 32 -15.80 26.35 6.47
CA ALA A 32 -14.61 26.25 7.30
C ALA A 32 -13.94 24.86 7.28
N CYS A 33 -14.69 23.76 7.29
CA CYS A 33 -14.13 22.41 7.25
C CYS A 33 -13.62 21.99 5.86
N VAL A 34 -14.40 22.24 4.80
CA VAL A 34 -14.04 21.87 3.42
C VAL A 34 -12.89 22.71 2.91
N GLU A 35 -13.01 24.01 3.14
CA GLU A 35 -12.01 24.97 2.79
C GLU A 35 -10.84 24.76 3.76
N TYR A 36 -10.95 24.94 5.07
CA TYR A 36 -9.79 25.13 5.97
C TYR A 36 -9.35 23.92 6.78
N GLY A 37 -10.28 23.08 7.23
CA GLY A 37 -10.00 22.03 8.21
C GLY A 37 -9.57 22.55 9.60
N PHE A 38 -9.36 23.86 9.75
CA PHE A 38 -9.04 24.56 11.00
C PHE A 38 -9.77 25.92 11.00
N PHE A 39 -10.37 26.32 12.13
CA PHE A 39 -11.15 27.56 12.21
C PHE A 39 -11.28 28.07 13.65
N TYR A 40 -11.56 29.36 13.81
CA TYR A 40 -11.83 29.95 15.12
C TYR A 40 -13.30 29.77 15.50
N VAL A 41 -13.55 29.65 16.79
CA VAL A 41 -14.90 29.57 17.35
C VAL A 41 -15.05 30.69 18.37
N VAL A 42 -16.17 31.41 18.32
CA VAL A 42 -16.52 32.47 19.28
C VAL A 42 -17.89 32.23 19.90
N ASN A 43 -18.15 32.89 21.03
CA ASN A 43 -19.37 32.73 21.83
C ASN A 43 -19.61 31.27 22.21
N HIS A 44 -18.54 30.57 22.59
CA HIS A 44 -18.52 29.14 22.88
C HIS A 44 -18.79 28.83 24.36
N GLY A 45 -19.02 29.84 25.20
CA GLY A 45 -19.45 29.66 26.60
C GLY A 45 -18.34 29.28 27.57
N ALA A 46 -17.08 29.24 27.12
CA ALA A 46 -15.92 28.95 27.96
C ALA A 46 -15.08 30.21 28.26
N GLU A 47 -15.61 31.40 27.95
CA GLU A 47 -14.98 32.69 28.20
C GLU A 47 -14.72 32.85 29.71
N GLY A 48 -13.46 33.12 30.09
CA GLY A 48 -13.02 33.22 31.49
C GLY A 48 -12.76 31.88 32.21
N LEU A 49 -13.17 30.74 31.64
CA LEU A 49 -12.80 29.41 32.16
C LEU A 49 -11.45 28.95 31.62
N VAL A 50 -11.13 29.31 30.38
CA VAL A 50 -9.83 29.03 29.74
C VAL A 50 -8.66 29.59 30.56
N GLU A 51 -8.76 30.84 31.03
CA GLU A 51 -7.74 31.47 31.89
C GLU A 51 -7.54 30.71 33.21
N LYS A 52 -8.64 30.24 33.82
CA LYS A 52 -8.56 29.44 35.05
C LYS A 52 -7.88 28.10 34.79
N VAL A 53 -8.19 27.43 33.68
CA VAL A 53 -7.56 26.16 33.29
C VAL A 53 -6.06 26.34 33.05
N PHE A 54 -5.63 27.43 32.40
CA PHE A 54 -4.21 27.72 32.24
C PHE A 54 -3.52 28.03 33.57
N GLY A 55 -4.16 28.82 34.44
CA GLY A 55 -3.63 29.10 35.77
C GLY A 55 -3.47 27.85 36.63
N GLU A 56 -4.43 26.91 36.56
CA GLU A 56 -4.29 25.61 37.21
C GLU A 56 -3.20 24.79 36.54
N SER A 57 -3.19 24.65 35.21
CA SER A 57 -2.19 23.88 34.45
C SER A 57 -0.76 24.35 34.74
N SER A 58 -0.51 25.66 34.81
CA SER A 58 0.79 26.23 35.15
C SER A 58 1.27 25.75 36.53
N LYS A 59 0.42 25.83 37.55
CA LYS A 59 0.74 25.29 38.89
C LYS A 59 1.00 23.77 38.89
N PHE A 60 0.56 23.02 37.88
CA PHE A 60 0.97 21.62 37.71
C PHE A 60 2.43 21.50 37.33
N PHE A 61 2.77 22.19 36.25
CA PHE A 61 3.97 21.90 35.49
C PHE A 61 5.17 22.50 36.24
N GLU A 62 4.91 23.48 37.12
CA GLU A 62 5.81 23.98 38.16
C GLU A 62 6.11 22.98 39.29
N GLN A 63 5.32 21.90 39.48
CA GLN A 63 5.58 20.93 40.53
C GLN A 63 6.91 20.20 40.32
N PRO A 64 7.57 19.73 41.41
CA PRO A 64 8.76 18.91 41.31
C PRO A 64 8.53 17.70 40.39
N LEU A 65 9.54 17.35 39.58
CA LEU A 65 9.44 16.25 38.62
C LEU A 65 9.00 14.94 39.28
N GLY A 66 9.43 14.66 40.51
CA GLY A 66 9.02 13.47 41.26
C GLY A 66 7.51 13.38 41.51
N GLU A 67 6.85 14.51 41.76
CA GLU A 67 5.39 14.57 41.97
C GLU A 67 4.64 14.37 40.66
N LYS A 68 5.11 14.97 39.55
CA LYS A 68 4.54 14.76 38.21
C LYS A 68 4.72 13.31 37.76
N MET A 69 5.90 12.72 37.98
CA MET A 69 6.21 11.33 37.64
C MET A 69 5.43 10.30 38.46
N ALA A 70 4.94 10.66 39.66
CA ALA A 70 4.03 9.80 40.41
C ALA A 70 2.67 9.61 39.71
N LEU A 71 2.33 10.50 38.78
CA LEU A 71 1.13 10.45 37.96
C LEU A 71 1.43 10.02 36.52
N LEU A 72 2.50 9.25 36.30
CA LEU A 72 2.94 8.82 34.97
C LEU A 72 1.80 8.15 34.18
N ARG A 73 1.77 8.43 32.88
CA ARG A 73 0.79 7.90 31.94
C ARG A 73 0.63 6.38 32.05
N ASN A 74 -0.61 5.92 32.20
CA ASN A 74 -0.97 4.49 32.28
C ASN A 74 -1.19 3.85 30.89
N ARG A 75 -1.57 2.57 30.86
CA ARG A 75 -1.84 1.80 29.62
C ARG A 75 -2.97 2.39 28.76
N ASN A 76 -3.87 3.18 29.35
CA ASN A 76 -4.96 3.86 28.65
C ASN A 76 -4.57 5.28 28.20
N TYR A 77 -3.27 5.59 28.20
CA TYR A 77 -2.73 6.91 27.86
C TYR A 77 -3.20 8.07 28.76
N LEU A 78 -3.68 7.77 29.97
CA LEU A 78 -4.10 8.77 30.96
C LEU A 78 -3.00 9.05 31.97
N GLY A 79 -2.75 10.32 32.29
CA GLY A 79 -1.69 10.76 33.20
C GLY A 79 -0.63 11.64 32.55
N TYR A 80 0.47 11.83 33.25
CA TYR A 80 1.59 12.69 32.90
C TYR A 80 2.55 12.05 31.89
N THR A 81 2.93 12.82 30.88
CA THR A 81 3.97 12.50 29.89
C THR A 81 5.12 13.50 30.06
N PRO A 82 6.35 13.03 30.37
CA PRO A 82 7.49 13.91 30.60
C PRO A 82 8.06 14.49 29.30
N LEU A 83 8.83 15.57 29.45
CA LEU A 83 9.55 16.24 28.34
C LEU A 83 10.33 15.25 27.47
N GLY A 84 10.13 15.33 26.15
CA GLY A 84 10.84 14.49 25.17
C GLY A 84 10.34 13.04 25.08
N ALA A 85 9.28 12.67 25.80
CA ALA A 85 8.72 11.32 25.71
C ALA A 85 7.73 11.16 24.54
N ASP A 86 7.10 12.24 24.08
CA ASP A 86 6.31 12.21 22.85
C ASP A 86 7.21 12.35 21.62
N LYS A 87 6.87 11.61 20.57
CA LYS A 87 7.49 11.70 19.24
C LYS A 87 6.38 11.62 18.20
N LEU A 88 5.76 12.76 17.90
CA LEU A 88 4.58 12.81 17.03
C LEU A 88 4.94 12.59 15.54
N ASP A 89 6.09 13.10 15.09
CA ASP A 89 6.68 12.78 13.79
C ASP A 89 7.70 11.64 13.94
N ALA A 90 7.29 10.43 13.57
CA ALA A 90 8.16 9.25 13.60
C ALA A 90 9.37 9.37 12.67
N SER A 91 9.25 10.13 11.58
CA SER A 91 10.32 10.37 10.60
C SER A 91 11.38 11.37 11.08
N SER A 92 11.09 12.10 12.15
CA SER A 92 12.01 13.05 12.76
C SER A 92 13.28 12.35 13.28
N LYS A 93 14.43 12.94 12.94
CA LYS A 93 15.77 12.52 13.42
C LYS A 93 16.02 12.90 14.89
N PHE A 94 15.09 13.62 15.52
CA PHE A 94 15.21 14.11 16.89
C PHE A 94 14.67 13.11 17.91
N LYS A 95 15.17 13.21 19.15
CA LYS A 95 14.89 12.23 20.22
C LYS A 95 13.45 12.29 20.74
N GLY A 96 12.77 13.42 20.61
CA GLY A 96 11.38 13.64 21.05
C GLY A 96 10.99 15.11 21.04
N ASP A 97 9.70 15.38 21.20
CA ASP A 97 9.10 16.71 21.21
C ASP A 97 9.36 17.47 22.52
N LEU A 98 9.56 18.78 22.43
CA LEU A 98 9.81 19.68 23.57
C LEU A 98 8.51 20.10 24.28
N ASN A 99 7.61 19.15 24.51
CA ASN A 99 6.45 19.33 25.37
C ASN A 99 6.44 18.30 26.50
N GLU A 100 5.82 18.70 27.59
CA GLU A 100 5.27 17.77 28.57
C GLU A 100 3.75 17.95 28.58
N ASN A 101 3.02 16.89 28.94
CA ASN A 101 1.57 16.94 28.94
C ASN A 101 0.93 16.10 30.04
N PHE A 102 -0.34 16.37 30.29
CA PHE A 102 -1.16 15.58 31.20
C PHE A 102 -2.50 15.25 30.54
N CYS A 103 -2.77 13.96 30.33
CA CYS A 103 -4.00 13.48 29.70
C CYS A 103 -5.04 13.06 30.75
N ILE A 104 -6.25 13.58 30.61
CA ILE A 104 -7.43 13.30 31.42
C ILE A 104 -8.46 12.59 30.52
N GLY A 105 -8.88 11.41 30.93
CA GLY A 105 -9.86 10.58 30.21
C GLY A 105 -11.30 10.96 30.52
N PRO A 106 -12.29 10.20 30.00
CA PRO A 106 -13.69 10.40 30.35
C PRO A 106 -13.85 10.30 31.87
N ILE A 107 -14.28 11.40 32.50
CA ILE A 107 -14.36 11.54 33.96
C ILE A 107 -15.42 10.57 34.49
N ARG A 108 -15.01 9.36 34.91
CA ARG A 108 -15.85 8.43 35.68
C ARG A 108 -15.92 8.91 37.13
N LYS A 109 -17.04 8.61 37.81
CA LYS A 109 -17.46 9.25 39.08
C LYS A 109 -16.44 9.18 40.25
N GLU A 110 -15.35 8.42 40.17
CA GLU A 110 -14.49 8.13 41.33
C GLU A 110 -12.97 8.12 41.04
N GLU A 111 -12.48 8.96 40.11
CA GLU A 111 -11.02 9.12 39.95
C GLU A 111 -10.45 10.25 40.82
N ASN A 112 -9.38 9.94 41.55
CA ASN A 112 -8.60 10.89 42.35
C ASN A 112 -7.78 11.79 41.42
N PHE A 113 -8.39 12.88 40.95
CA PHE A 113 -7.68 13.95 40.25
C PHE A 113 -7.21 15.04 41.23
N PRO A 114 -6.17 15.82 40.88
CA PRO A 114 -5.55 16.84 41.74
C PRO A 114 -6.53 17.95 42.20
N TYR A 115 -6.06 18.85 43.07
CA TYR A 115 -6.82 19.94 43.71
C TYR A 115 -7.65 20.84 42.75
N TRP A 116 -7.37 20.81 41.45
CA TRP A 116 -8.06 21.54 40.39
C TRP A 116 -9.21 20.77 39.72
N LYS A 117 -9.62 19.63 40.28
CA LYS A 117 -10.59 18.69 39.68
C LYS A 117 -11.89 19.37 39.26
N GLU A 118 -12.38 20.32 40.06
CA GLU A 118 -13.62 21.05 39.78
C GLU A 118 -13.48 21.94 38.54
N THR A 119 -12.36 22.67 38.40
CA THR A 119 -12.07 23.51 37.23
C THR A 119 -11.96 22.66 35.97
N MET A 120 -11.24 21.54 36.01
CA MET A 120 -11.07 20.65 34.85
C MET A 120 -12.38 19.96 34.46
N LYS A 121 -13.20 19.58 35.45
CA LYS A 121 -14.54 19.02 35.20
C LYS A 121 -15.45 20.03 34.52
N LEU A 122 -15.51 21.26 35.04
CA LEU A 122 -16.33 22.33 34.45
C LEU A 122 -15.87 22.64 33.02
N TYR A 123 -14.56 22.68 32.78
CA TYR A 123 -14.02 22.90 31.43
C TYR A 123 -14.35 21.74 30.50
N HIS A 124 -14.21 20.50 30.96
CA HIS A 124 -14.61 19.33 30.19
C HIS A 124 -16.09 19.38 29.81
N GLU A 125 -17.00 19.67 30.77
CA GLU A 125 -18.44 19.74 30.51
C GLU A 125 -18.76 20.84 29.48
N THR A 126 -18.11 22.00 29.61
CA THR A 126 -18.27 23.14 28.69
C THR A 126 -17.73 22.80 27.30
N ALA A 127 -16.49 22.30 27.20
CA ALA A 127 -15.87 21.93 25.94
C ALA A 127 -16.61 20.78 25.23
N LEU A 128 -17.17 19.84 25.99
CA LEU A 128 -18.02 18.78 25.45
C LEU A 128 -19.32 19.34 24.86
N ALA A 129 -19.98 20.27 25.54
CA ALA A 129 -21.18 20.93 25.03
C ALA A 129 -20.88 21.72 23.74
N THR A 130 -19.77 22.45 23.72
CA THR A 130 -19.27 23.17 22.53
C THR A 130 -18.96 22.21 21.39
N GLY A 131 -18.27 21.11 21.68
CA GLY A 131 -17.95 20.06 20.72
C GLY A 131 -19.19 19.43 20.10
N LYS A 132 -20.15 19.00 20.94
CA LYS A 132 -21.45 18.47 20.50
C LYS A 132 -22.18 19.45 19.61
N ARG A 133 -22.18 20.74 19.97
CA ARG A 133 -22.81 21.79 19.15
C ARG A 133 -22.19 21.87 17.75
N ILE A 134 -20.86 21.83 17.64
CA ILE A 134 -20.15 21.84 16.36
C ILE A 134 -20.43 20.55 15.58
N LEU A 135 -20.40 19.39 16.24
CA LEU A 135 -20.70 18.10 15.62
C LEU A 135 -22.13 18.04 15.06
N SER A 136 -23.12 18.59 15.78
CA SER A 136 -24.49 18.72 15.26
C SER A 136 -24.55 19.62 14.02
N LEU A 137 -23.80 20.73 13.99
CA LEU A 137 -23.71 21.56 12.79
C LEU A 137 -23.05 20.82 11.64
N ILE A 138 -21.98 20.04 11.89
CA ILE A 138 -21.34 19.18 10.88
C ILE A 138 -22.32 18.13 10.36
N ALA A 139 -23.08 17.46 11.23
CA ALA A 139 -24.08 16.48 10.82
C ALA A 139 -25.14 17.11 9.91
N LEU A 140 -25.67 18.29 10.29
CA LEU A 140 -26.60 19.05 9.46
C LEU A 140 -26.00 19.43 8.09
N CYS A 141 -24.72 19.79 8.02
CA CYS A 141 -24.02 20.09 6.76
C CYS A 141 -23.95 18.89 5.81
N LEU A 142 -23.97 17.69 6.38
CA LEU A 142 -23.91 16.42 5.66
C LEU A 142 -25.32 15.87 5.38
N ASN A 143 -26.38 16.65 5.66
CA ASN A 143 -27.78 16.23 5.59
C ASN A 143 -28.09 15.00 6.48
N LEU A 144 -27.40 14.88 7.61
CA LEU A 144 -27.64 13.87 8.63
C LEU A 144 -28.49 14.44 9.77
N ASP A 145 -29.04 13.55 10.59
CA ASP A 145 -29.70 13.95 11.84
C ASP A 145 -28.71 14.71 12.74
N ALA A 146 -29.16 15.78 13.39
CA ALA A 146 -28.30 16.61 14.24
C ALA A 146 -27.70 15.84 15.43
N GLU A 147 -28.31 14.72 15.81
CA GLU A 147 -27.88 13.82 16.86
C GLU A 147 -27.00 12.66 16.34
N PHE A 148 -26.76 12.56 15.02
CA PHE A 148 -26.00 11.47 14.42
C PHE A 148 -24.59 11.29 15.02
N LEU A 149 -24.00 12.38 15.51
CA LEU A 149 -22.67 12.41 16.13
C LEU A 149 -22.71 12.68 17.66
N ASP A 150 -23.86 12.50 18.33
CA ASP A 150 -24.11 12.98 19.71
C ASP A 150 -23.44 12.15 20.84
N CYS A 151 -22.70 11.09 20.52
CA CYS A 151 -22.02 10.24 21.51
C CYS A 151 -20.49 10.25 21.39
N PRO A 152 -19.80 11.40 21.50
CA PRO A 152 -18.36 11.41 21.36
C PRO A 152 -17.66 10.94 22.63
N VAL A 153 -16.63 10.10 22.49
CA VAL A 153 -15.66 9.83 23.57
C VAL A 153 -14.70 11.02 23.60
N ALA A 154 -14.57 11.66 24.76
CA ALA A 154 -13.79 12.88 24.91
C ALA A 154 -12.57 12.71 25.82
N PHE A 155 -11.46 13.34 25.44
CA PHE A 155 -10.23 13.40 26.21
C PHE A 155 -9.73 14.83 26.31
N LEU A 156 -9.21 15.20 27.48
CA LEU A 156 -8.62 16.51 27.74
C LEU A 156 -7.12 16.36 27.93
N ARG A 157 -6.31 17.10 27.18
CA ARG A 157 -4.85 17.12 27.31
C ARG A 157 -4.39 18.53 27.65
N LEU A 158 -3.70 18.67 28.77
CA LEU A 158 -2.98 19.88 29.16
C LEU A 158 -1.58 19.78 28.59
N LEU A 159 -1.10 20.82 27.89
CA LEU A 159 0.23 20.85 27.29
C LEU A 159 1.02 22.05 27.79
N HIS A 160 2.28 21.80 28.13
CA HIS A 160 3.26 22.82 28.49
C HIS A 160 4.48 22.69 27.58
N TYR A 161 4.87 23.82 27.00
CA TYR A 161 6.06 23.97 26.17
C TYR A 161 7.03 24.90 26.88
N PRO A 162 8.21 24.42 27.31
CA PRO A 162 9.19 25.24 28.01
C PRO A 162 9.74 26.38 27.13
N ALA A 163 10.20 27.46 27.79
CA ALA A 163 10.91 28.56 27.14
C ALA A 163 12.27 28.10 26.59
N LYS A 164 12.26 27.53 25.38
CA LYS A 164 13.44 27.16 24.61
C LYS A 164 13.33 27.72 23.20
N GLU A 165 14.44 28.15 22.62
CA GLU A 165 14.51 28.48 21.20
C GLU A 165 14.57 27.17 20.39
N SER A 166 13.90 27.15 19.23
CA SER A 166 13.97 26.02 18.32
C SER A 166 15.28 26.05 17.54
N ASP A 167 16.06 24.97 17.61
CA ASP A 167 17.10 24.64 16.62
C ASP A 167 16.44 23.85 15.47
N ASP A 168 17.06 23.79 14.28
CA ASP A 168 16.53 23.04 13.13
C ASP A 168 16.14 21.61 13.52
N GLY A 169 14.82 21.38 13.71
CA GLY A 169 14.21 20.09 14.02
C GLY A 169 13.88 19.77 15.49
N ASN A 170 14.09 20.70 16.44
CA ASN A 170 13.65 20.55 17.83
C ASN A 170 12.32 21.30 18.08
N TYR A 171 11.19 20.62 17.82
CA TYR A 171 9.85 21.21 17.89
C TYR A 171 9.23 21.08 19.29
N GLY A 172 8.38 22.04 19.68
CA GLY A 172 7.50 21.89 20.86
C GLY A 172 6.54 20.71 20.70
N ALA A 173 5.94 20.58 19.52
CA ALA A 173 5.26 19.39 19.05
C ALA A 173 5.58 19.25 17.56
N SER A 174 6.12 18.13 17.12
CA SER A 174 6.46 17.89 15.72
C SER A 174 5.20 17.77 14.84
N ALA A 175 5.42 17.73 13.52
CA ALA A 175 4.35 17.69 12.53
C ALA A 175 3.44 16.47 12.71
N HIS A 176 2.14 16.70 12.90
CA HIS A 176 1.16 15.61 13.06
C HIS A 176 -0.25 16.02 12.66
N SER A 177 -1.13 15.02 12.59
CA SER A 177 -2.58 15.16 12.53
C SER A 177 -3.19 14.53 13.78
N ASP A 178 -4.25 15.14 14.29
CA ASP A 178 -4.96 14.59 15.44
C ASP A 178 -5.79 13.36 15.07
N TYR A 179 -5.91 12.45 16.03
CA TYR A 179 -6.80 11.31 15.95
C TYR A 179 -8.17 11.73 16.50
N GLY A 180 -9.25 11.57 15.73
CA GLY A 180 -10.61 11.93 16.16
C GLY A 180 -11.41 12.66 15.08
N ILE A 181 -12.66 13.01 15.40
CA ILE A 181 -13.56 13.74 14.49
C ILE A 181 -13.45 15.26 14.67
N LEU A 182 -13.08 15.73 15.87
CA LEU A 182 -12.92 17.16 16.16
C LEU A 182 -11.93 17.35 17.33
N THR A 183 -10.99 18.27 17.19
CA THR A 183 -10.15 18.76 18.30
C THR A 183 -10.46 20.23 18.57
N LEU A 184 -10.73 20.57 19.83
CA LEU A 184 -10.78 21.97 20.27
C LEU A 184 -9.47 22.32 20.97
N VAL A 185 -8.76 23.33 20.48
CA VAL A 185 -7.49 23.76 21.07
C VAL A 185 -7.62 25.18 21.62
N ALA A 186 -7.47 25.33 22.93
CA ALA A 186 -7.29 26.64 23.56
C ALA A 186 -5.79 26.95 23.69
N THR A 187 -5.41 28.20 23.39
CA THR A 187 -4.04 28.69 23.52
C THR A 187 -4.00 29.88 24.48
N ASP A 188 -2.86 30.08 25.16
CA ASP A 188 -2.62 31.21 26.07
C ASP A 188 -2.29 32.53 25.35
N GLY A 189 -2.38 32.55 24.01
CA GLY A 189 -2.00 33.67 23.16
C GLY A 189 -0.52 33.71 22.78
N THR A 190 0.33 32.80 23.30
CA THR A 190 1.72 32.69 22.89
C THR A 190 1.82 32.09 21.47
N PRO A 191 2.52 32.77 20.54
CA PRO A 191 2.65 32.29 19.15
C PRO A 191 3.45 30.98 19.07
N GLY A 192 3.39 30.30 17.92
CA GLY A 192 4.18 29.11 17.63
C GLY A 192 3.39 27.89 17.15
N LEU A 193 2.04 27.94 17.18
CA LEU A 193 1.21 26.95 16.49
C LEU A 193 1.24 27.23 14.98
N GLN A 194 1.58 26.22 14.20
CA GLN A 194 1.69 26.30 12.74
C GLN A 194 0.86 25.21 12.06
N ILE A 195 0.35 25.50 10.87
CA ILE A 195 -0.39 24.56 10.00
C ILE A 195 0.31 24.45 8.63
N CYS A 196 0.19 23.29 7.97
CA CYS A 196 0.73 23.00 6.63
C CYS A 196 -0.36 22.74 5.58
N ARG A 197 -0.61 23.70 4.68
CA ARG A 197 -1.65 23.60 3.63
C ARG A 197 -1.40 22.55 2.57
N GLU A 198 -0.15 22.42 2.14
CA GLU A 198 0.24 21.56 1.02
C GLU A 198 1.07 20.39 1.56
N LYS A 199 0.41 19.47 2.25
CA LYS A 199 1.07 18.30 2.88
C LYS A 199 1.96 17.51 1.92
N ASP A 200 1.61 17.49 0.63
CA ASP A 200 2.28 16.74 -0.44
C ASP A 200 3.38 17.54 -1.16
N ARG A 201 3.61 18.81 -0.79
CA ARG A 201 4.66 19.64 -1.39
C ARG A 201 5.99 19.44 -0.65
N CYS A 202 7.09 19.41 -1.41
CA CYS A 202 8.44 19.41 -0.87
C CYS A 202 9.24 20.64 -1.39
N PRO A 203 9.77 21.52 -0.52
CA PRO A 203 9.61 21.52 0.95
C PRO A 203 8.18 21.88 1.34
N GLN A 204 7.70 21.27 2.45
CA GLN A 204 6.40 21.61 3.03
C GLN A 204 6.39 23.08 3.45
N LEU A 205 5.34 23.80 3.08
CA LEU A 205 5.11 25.17 3.53
C LEU A 205 4.39 25.16 4.87
N TRP A 206 5.00 25.80 5.87
CA TRP A 206 4.49 25.93 7.22
C TRP A 206 4.19 27.40 7.51
N GLU A 207 2.98 27.67 7.99
CA GLU A 207 2.51 29.03 8.25
C GLU A 207 2.04 29.12 9.71
N ASP A 208 2.39 30.20 10.42
CA ASP A 208 1.83 30.50 11.75
C ASP A 208 0.31 30.62 11.62
N VAL A 209 -0.43 30.08 12.60
CA VAL A 209 -1.88 30.01 12.48
C VAL A 209 -2.50 31.39 12.40
N HIS A 210 -2.87 31.67 11.17
CA HIS A 210 -3.78 32.62 10.59
C HIS A 210 -3.98 32.02 9.13
N HIS A 211 -5.23 31.93 8.58
CA HIS A 211 -5.88 31.53 7.26
C HIS A 211 -5.38 30.48 6.22
N VAL A 212 -6.40 29.93 5.49
CA VAL A 212 -6.53 29.01 4.29
C VAL A 212 -5.91 27.61 4.40
N GLU A 213 -6.13 26.68 3.46
CA GLU A 213 -7.31 25.84 3.22
C GLU A 213 -6.82 24.35 3.31
N GLY A 214 -7.53 23.44 3.98
CA GLY A 214 -7.45 21.97 3.90
C GLY A 214 -6.91 21.33 5.18
N SER A 215 -7.54 20.23 5.66
CA SER A 215 -7.15 19.56 6.92
C SER A 215 -5.65 19.34 7.03
N THR A 216 -5.05 20.07 7.96
CA THR A 216 -3.71 20.60 7.86
C THR A 216 -2.82 19.86 8.86
N LEU A 217 -1.68 19.33 8.42
CA LEU A 217 -0.65 18.91 9.40
C LEU A 217 -0.34 20.12 10.26
N HIS A 218 -0.27 19.96 11.57
CA HIS A 218 0.05 21.06 12.46
C HIS A 218 1.27 20.70 13.33
N ARG A 219 1.99 21.73 13.76
CA ARG A 219 3.15 21.61 14.63
C ARG A 219 3.22 22.80 15.56
N VAL A 220 3.99 22.66 16.64
CA VAL A 220 4.31 23.78 17.54
C VAL A 220 5.82 24.01 17.51
N ILE A 221 6.25 25.20 17.07
CA ILE A 221 7.64 25.62 17.14
C ILE A 221 7.95 26.24 18.51
N ALA A 222 9.18 26.07 18.98
CA ALA A 222 9.62 26.64 20.24
C ALA A 222 10.06 28.10 20.01
N VAL A 223 9.34 29.06 20.59
CA VAL A 223 9.50 30.51 20.32
C VAL A 223 10.30 31.24 21.41
N GLY A 224 11.09 30.52 22.22
CA GLY A 224 11.88 31.11 23.31
C GLY A 224 11.05 31.64 24.48
N LYS A 225 9.73 31.44 24.47
CA LYS A 225 8.80 31.77 25.56
C LYS A 225 8.07 30.52 26.00
N GLU A 226 7.71 30.50 27.27
CA GLU A 226 6.84 29.48 27.84
C GLU A 226 5.45 29.59 27.19
N ARG A 227 4.86 28.45 26.85
CA ARG A 227 3.55 28.38 26.21
C ARG A 227 2.71 27.28 26.83
N TYR A 228 1.43 27.56 27.00
CA TYR A 228 0.41 26.60 27.45
C TYR A 228 -0.66 26.42 26.37
N SER A 229 -1.11 25.18 26.19
CA SER A 229 -2.32 24.90 25.42
C SER A 229 -3.13 23.78 26.02
N VAL A 230 -4.42 23.77 25.73
CA VAL A 230 -5.35 22.75 26.19
C VAL A 230 -6.05 22.18 24.97
N ALA A 231 -5.79 20.91 24.67
CA ALA A 231 -6.42 20.19 23.58
C ALA A 231 -7.56 19.31 24.13
N PHE A 232 -8.73 19.41 23.52
CA PHE A 232 -9.91 18.61 23.85
C PHE A 232 -10.33 17.80 22.62
N PHE A 233 -10.06 16.50 22.67
CA PHE A 233 -10.28 15.56 21.58
C PHE A 233 -11.68 14.96 21.68
N LEU A 234 -12.41 14.94 20.57
CA LEU A 234 -13.69 14.27 20.42
C LEU A 234 -13.53 13.17 19.38
N HIS A 235 -13.78 11.93 19.79
CA HIS A 235 -13.83 10.77 18.92
C HIS A 235 -15.28 10.35 18.72
N THR A 236 -15.59 9.71 17.58
CA THR A 236 -16.90 9.11 17.37
C THR A 236 -17.14 7.95 18.34
N ASN A 237 -18.41 7.56 18.51
CA ASN A 237 -18.76 6.33 19.19
C ASN A 237 -18.00 5.15 18.52
N PRO A 238 -17.28 4.29 19.27
CA PRO A 238 -16.62 3.11 18.71
C PRO A 238 -17.54 2.17 17.91
N ASP A 239 -18.84 2.19 18.21
CA ASP A 239 -19.86 1.40 17.50
C ASP A 239 -20.41 2.10 16.23
N LEU A 240 -19.96 3.33 15.94
CA LEU A 240 -20.41 4.07 14.76
C LEU A 240 -19.85 3.43 13.49
N VAL A 241 -20.74 3.01 12.60
CA VAL A 241 -20.36 2.43 11.30
C VAL A 241 -19.74 3.50 10.40
N VAL A 242 -18.47 3.29 10.03
CA VAL A 242 -17.75 4.16 9.09
C VAL A 242 -18.02 3.69 7.67
N GLN A 243 -18.84 4.44 6.93
CA GLN A 243 -19.13 4.21 5.51
C GLN A 243 -19.23 5.55 4.76
N CYS A 244 -19.01 5.54 3.44
CA CYS A 244 -19.31 6.72 2.60
C CYS A 244 -20.79 7.05 2.74
N LEU A 245 -21.11 8.28 3.16
CA LEU A 245 -22.49 8.75 3.22
C LEU A 245 -23.05 8.83 1.80
N GLU A 246 -24.27 8.35 1.56
CA GLU A 246 -24.89 8.36 0.23
C GLU A 246 -24.86 9.76 -0.42
N SER A 247 -25.04 10.82 0.38
CA SER A 247 -24.96 12.22 -0.06
C SER A 247 -23.58 12.68 -0.53
N CYS A 248 -22.53 11.93 -0.16
CA CYS A 248 -21.14 12.20 -0.50
C CYS A 248 -20.63 11.27 -1.62
N CYS A 249 -21.46 10.33 -2.09
CA CYS A 249 -21.11 9.42 -3.18
C CYS A 249 -21.99 9.72 -4.41
N SER A 250 -21.41 9.64 -5.61
CA SER A 250 -22.13 9.76 -6.89
C SER A 250 -21.43 8.93 -7.95
N GLU A 251 -22.02 8.73 -9.13
CA GLU A 251 -21.31 8.06 -10.24
C GLU A 251 -19.99 8.76 -10.61
N ALA A 252 -19.92 10.09 -10.46
CA ALA A 252 -18.72 10.89 -10.73
C ALA A 252 -17.72 10.92 -9.55
N CYS A 253 -18.17 10.57 -8.34
CA CYS A 253 -17.36 10.50 -7.14
C CYS A 253 -17.82 9.28 -6.33
N PRO A 254 -17.51 8.05 -6.79
CA PRO A 254 -17.95 6.85 -6.11
C PRO A 254 -17.35 6.80 -4.70
N PRO A 255 -17.94 6.03 -3.77
CA PRO A 255 -17.31 5.79 -2.48
C PRO A 255 -15.86 5.39 -2.74
N ARG A 256 -14.90 6.14 -2.19
CA ARG A 256 -13.55 5.61 -2.10
C ARG A 256 -13.68 4.38 -1.21
N LYS A 257 -13.67 3.19 -1.80
CA LYS A 257 -13.46 1.95 -1.04
C LYS A 257 -12.06 2.04 -0.46
N THR A 258 -11.89 2.76 0.64
CA THR A 258 -10.80 2.47 1.58
C THR A 258 -11.26 1.25 2.33
N ASP A 259 -11.10 0.10 1.69
CA ASP A 259 -11.26 -1.14 2.39
C ASP A 259 -10.08 -1.22 3.36
N LEU A 260 -10.28 -0.75 4.59
CA LEU A 260 -9.27 -0.71 5.64
C LEU A 260 -8.62 -2.08 5.80
N THR A 261 -9.35 -3.17 5.50
CA THR A 261 -8.83 -4.53 5.47
C THR A 261 -7.87 -4.75 4.29
N SER A 262 -8.18 -4.27 3.08
CA SER A 262 -7.25 -4.35 1.94
C SER A 262 -5.97 -3.55 2.19
N THR A 263 -6.08 -2.30 2.64
CA THR A 263 -4.92 -1.48 2.99
C THR A 263 -4.09 -2.14 4.10
N ALA A 264 -4.76 -2.62 5.15
CA ALA A 264 -4.13 -3.36 6.25
C ALA A 264 -3.60 -4.74 5.85
N CYS A 265 -3.94 -5.29 4.68
CA CYS A 265 -3.38 -6.53 4.17
C CYS A 265 -2.22 -6.28 3.18
N VAL A 266 -2.30 -5.22 2.38
CA VAL A 266 -1.39 -4.94 1.25
C VAL A 266 -0.23 -4.04 1.63
N GLU A 267 -0.51 -2.90 2.26
CA GLU A 267 0.54 -1.96 2.70
C GLU A 267 1.17 -2.44 3.99
N CYS A 268 0.25 -2.91 4.83
CA CYS A 268 0.54 -3.54 6.06
C CYS A 268 0.66 -5.03 5.74
N GLY A 269 -0.26 -5.88 6.23
CA GLY A 269 -0.34 -7.35 6.30
C GLY A 269 -0.09 -8.02 7.70
N PHE A 270 0.02 -7.21 8.74
CA PHE A 270 0.08 -7.54 10.17
C PHE A 270 -0.64 -6.37 10.84
N PHE A 271 -1.73 -6.65 11.54
CA PHE A 271 -2.61 -5.62 12.05
C PHE A 271 -3.31 -6.12 13.32
N TYR A 272 -3.75 -5.18 14.14
CA TYR A 272 -4.52 -5.49 15.35
C TYR A 272 -6.00 -5.59 15.02
N VAL A 273 -6.64 -6.67 15.47
CA VAL A 273 -8.09 -6.80 15.43
C VAL A 273 -8.63 -6.52 16.83
N VAL A 274 -9.48 -5.50 16.95
CA VAL A 274 -10.25 -5.21 18.17
C VAL A 274 -11.70 -5.64 17.97
N ASN A 275 -12.44 -5.86 19.05
CA ASN A 275 -13.84 -6.31 18.99
C ASN A 275 -14.03 -7.62 18.19
N HIS A 276 -13.01 -8.48 18.20
CA HIS A 276 -12.98 -9.75 17.45
C HIS A 276 -14.04 -10.76 17.94
N GLY A 277 -14.65 -10.54 19.11
CA GLY A 277 -15.73 -11.38 19.63
C GLY A 277 -15.29 -12.66 20.35
N ILE A 278 -13.99 -12.81 20.61
CA ILE A 278 -13.48 -13.85 21.53
C ILE A 278 -13.52 -13.26 22.93
N GLU A 279 -14.23 -13.93 23.84
CA GLU A 279 -14.38 -13.49 25.23
C GLU A 279 -13.03 -13.49 25.97
N GLU A 280 -12.75 -12.43 26.74
CA GLU A 280 -11.50 -12.28 27.49
C GLU A 280 -11.28 -13.45 28.45
N GLY A 281 -12.32 -13.91 29.14
CA GLY A 281 -12.25 -15.08 30.01
C GLY A 281 -11.89 -16.39 29.29
N LEU A 282 -12.24 -16.53 28.00
CA LEU A 282 -11.83 -17.67 27.19
C LEU A 282 -10.34 -17.59 26.83
N LEU A 283 -9.83 -16.41 26.46
CA LEU A 283 -8.40 -16.19 26.19
C LEU A 283 -7.55 -16.49 27.44
N GLU A 284 -7.93 -15.95 28.59
CA GLU A 284 -7.25 -16.21 29.87
C GLU A 284 -7.19 -17.71 30.17
N LYS A 285 -8.33 -18.40 29.98
CA LYS A 285 -8.41 -19.85 30.18
C LYS A 285 -7.51 -20.62 29.23
N VAL A 286 -7.44 -20.24 27.95
CA VAL A 286 -6.56 -20.90 26.97
C VAL A 286 -5.09 -20.72 27.32
N PHE A 287 -4.67 -19.53 27.74
CA PHE A 287 -3.30 -19.31 28.21
C PHE A 287 -2.98 -20.12 29.47
N ALA A 288 -3.92 -20.20 30.42
CA ALA A 288 -3.76 -21.02 31.61
C ALA A 288 -3.61 -22.51 31.26
N GLU A 289 -4.45 -23.05 30.37
CA GLU A 289 -4.36 -24.44 29.91
C GLU A 289 -3.11 -24.71 29.07
N SER A 290 -2.66 -23.74 28.27
CA SER A 290 -1.39 -23.82 27.55
C SER A 290 -0.22 -23.94 28.52
N ARG A 291 -0.20 -23.13 29.58
CA ARG A 291 0.82 -23.17 30.64
C ARG A 291 0.84 -24.51 31.36
N ARG A 292 -0.33 -24.99 31.79
CA ARG A 292 -0.51 -26.32 32.42
C ARG A 292 0.04 -27.47 31.58
N PHE A 293 -0.08 -27.37 30.25
CA PHE A 293 0.47 -28.36 29.33
C PHE A 293 2.01 -28.30 29.26
N PHE A 294 2.59 -27.12 29.06
CA PHE A 294 4.05 -26.99 28.91
C PHE A 294 4.82 -27.22 30.22
N GLU A 295 4.16 -27.04 31.38
CA GLU A 295 4.68 -27.41 32.71
C GLU A 295 4.73 -28.93 32.96
N GLN A 296 4.12 -29.77 32.11
CA GLN A 296 4.19 -31.22 32.27
C GLN A 296 5.63 -31.73 32.11
N PRO A 297 5.98 -32.86 32.75
CA PRO A 297 7.28 -33.50 32.56
C PRO A 297 7.57 -33.77 31.08
N LEU A 298 8.84 -33.64 30.66
CA LEU A 298 9.23 -33.80 29.26
C LEU A 298 8.80 -35.16 28.68
N GLU A 299 8.90 -36.24 29.46
CA GLU A 299 8.44 -37.58 29.06
C GLU A 299 6.97 -37.57 28.61
N GLU A 300 6.13 -36.80 29.30
CA GLU A 300 4.70 -36.73 29.03
C GLU A 300 4.37 -35.86 27.81
N LYS A 301 5.15 -34.79 27.60
CA LYS A 301 5.06 -33.99 26.37
C LYS A 301 5.54 -34.81 25.16
N MET A 302 6.63 -35.57 25.32
CA MET A 302 7.19 -36.45 24.28
C MET A 302 6.30 -37.64 23.96
N ALA A 303 5.46 -38.10 24.88
CA ALA A 303 4.43 -39.11 24.60
C ALA A 303 3.40 -38.63 23.55
N LEU A 304 3.29 -37.31 23.37
CA LEU A 304 2.42 -36.67 22.38
C LEU A 304 3.22 -36.07 21.20
N LEU A 305 4.44 -36.57 20.95
CA LEU A 305 5.32 -36.07 19.88
C LEU A 305 4.61 -36.05 18.53
N ARG A 306 4.82 -34.98 17.75
CA ARG A 306 4.17 -34.76 16.45
C ARG A 306 4.16 -36.00 15.56
N ASN A 307 3.00 -36.32 15.00
CA ASN A 307 2.82 -37.46 14.09
C ASN A 307 3.24 -37.12 12.65
N SER A 308 2.99 -38.03 11.70
CA SER A 308 3.30 -37.83 10.28
C SER A 308 2.55 -36.67 9.62
N SER A 309 1.44 -36.22 10.21
CA SER A 309 0.70 -35.03 9.79
C SER A 309 1.15 -33.76 10.54
N HIS A 310 2.26 -33.84 11.27
CA HIS A 310 2.81 -32.78 12.12
C HIS A 310 1.87 -32.31 13.24
N LEU A 311 0.91 -33.13 13.67
CA LEU A 311 -0.01 -32.84 14.78
C LEU A 311 0.52 -33.43 16.09
N GLY A 312 0.52 -32.64 17.16
CA GLY A 312 1.11 -32.98 18.46
C GLY A 312 2.23 -32.03 18.89
N TYR A 313 3.03 -32.48 19.85
CA TYR A 313 4.10 -31.74 20.51
C TYR A 313 5.39 -31.70 19.68
N THR A 314 6.06 -30.54 19.67
CA THR A 314 7.40 -30.33 19.12
C THR A 314 8.32 -29.78 20.22
N PRO A 315 9.44 -30.47 20.54
CA PRO A 315 10.34 -30.04 21.60
C PRO A 315 11.24 -28.86 21.20
N LEU A 316 11.83 -28.22 22.21
CA LEU A 316 12.79 -27.12 22.05
C LEU A 316 13.92 -27.47 21.06
N GLY A 317 14.22 -26.53 20.16
CA GLY A 317 15.29 -26.66 19.17
C GLY A 317 15.01 -27.64 18.03
N ALA A 318 13.83 -28.25 17.95
CA ALA A 318 13.48 -29.18 16.88
C ALA A 318 12.99 -28.48 15.60
N ASP A 319 12.47 -27.26 15.72
CA ASP A 319 12.12 -26.41 14.57
C ASP A 319 13.26 -25.43 14.28
N LYS A 320 13.48 -25.18 12.99
CA LYS A 320 14.43 -24.18 12.48
C LYS A 320 13.76 -23.45 11.33
N LEU A 321 13.10 -22.34 11.65
CA LEU A 321 12.28 -21.61 10.69
C LEU A 321 13.13 -20.84 9.66
N ASP A 322 14.23 -20.23 10.10
CA ASP A 322 15.26 -19.70 9.20
C ASP A 322 16.30 -20.78 8.86
N ALA A 323 16.10 -21.48 7.74
CA ALA A 323 17.02 -22.53 7.29
C ALA A 323 18.45 -22.01 7.04
N SER A 324 18.61 -20.73 6.72
CA SER A 324 19.90 -20.10 6.39
C SER A 324 20.73 -19.73 7.62
N SER A 325 20.13 -19.80 8.81
CA SER A 325 20.78 -19.38 10.04
C SER A 325 21.88 -20.34 10.52
N LYS A 326 22.80 -19.82 11.34
CA LYS A 326 23.93 -20.59 11.90
C LYS A 326 23.63 -21.25 13.25
N PHE A 327 22.53 -20.88 13.92
CA PHE A 327 22.14 -21.44 15.22
C PHE A 327 21.46 -22.82 15.08
N LYS A 328 21.45 -23.57 16.19
CA LYS A 328 21.05 -24.99 16.22
C LYS A 328 19.56 -25.23 15.96
N GLY A 329 18.70 -24.31 16.36
CA GLY A 329 17.25 -24.39 16.24
C GLY A 329 16.57 -23.31 17.08
N ASP A 330 15.26 -23.14 16.90
CA ASP A 330 14.47 -22.12 17.59
C ASP A 330 14.23 -22.49 19.07
N LEU A 331 14.35 -21.50 19.96
CA LEU A 331 14.07 -21.63 21.40
C LEU A 331 12.56 -21.57 21.67
N SER A 332 11.80 -22.46 21.03
CA SER A 332 10.38 -22.65 21.31
C SER A 332 10.00 -24.13 21.32
N GLU A 333 9.08 -24.48 22.22
CA GLU A 333 8.34 -25.72 22.14
C GLU A 333 6.90 -25.42 21.73
N THR A 334 6.29 -26.32 20.95
CA THR A 334 4.96 -26.08 20.38
C THR A 334 4.05 -27.29 20.49
N PHE A 335 2.73 -27.06 20.45
CA PHE A 335 1.74 -28.12 20.33
C PHE A 335 0.74 -27.77 19.22
N LYS A 336 0.66 -28.59 18.17
CA LYS A 336 -0.21 -28.36 16.99
C LYS A 336 -1.45 -29.25 17.02
N ILE A 337 -2.61 -28.62 16.87
CA ILE A 337 -3.94 -29.24 16.72
C ILE A 337 -4.46 -28.88 15.32
N GLY A 338 -4.93 -29.87 14.58
CA GLY A 338 -5.49 -29.74 13.24
C GLY A 338 -7.02 -29.66 13.20
N PRO A 339 -7.63 -29.96 12.05
CA PRO A 339 -9.07 -30.05 11.86
C PRO A 339 -9.76 -31.00 12.84
N ILE A 340 -11.01 -30.70 13.20
CA ILE A 340 -11.84 -31.52 14.11
C ILE A 340 -13.14 -31.91 13.37
N GLY A 341 -13.62 -33.14 13.60
CA GLY A 341 -14.51 -33.95 12.73
C GLY A 341 -15.81 -33.36 12.17
N ASP A 342 -16.22 -32.13 12.52
CA ASP A 342 -17.34 -31.44 11.87
C ASP A 342 -16.91 -30.73 10.55
N GLU A 343 -15.62 -30.74 10.23
CA GLU A 343 -15.00 -30.07 9.06
C GLU A 343 -14.78 -31.01 7.85
N GLY A 344 -15.54 -32.11 7.74
CA GLY A 344 -15.49 -33.01 6.58
C GLY A 344 -14.31 -33.97 6.52
N PHE A 345 -13.44 -34.01 7.54
CA PHE A 345 -12.32 -34.95 7.65
C PHE A 345 -12.67 -36.20 8.48
N GLN A 346 -12.50 -37.39 7.89
CA GLN A 346 -12.90 -38.67 8.49
C GLN A 346 -11.90 -39.27 9.51
N ASN A 347 -10.74 -38.65 9.77
CA ASN A 347 -9.74 -39.16 10.71
C ASN A 347 -9.28 -38.07 11.70
N ASP A 348 -9.66 -38.19 12.98
CA ASP A 348 -9.12 -37.36 14.07
C ASP A 348 -7.68 -37.80 14.37
N ALA A 349 -6.73 -37.28 13.59
CA ALA A 349 -5.30 -37.50 13.80
C ALA A 349 -4.72 -36.59 14.90
N ASN A 350 -5.56 -35.83 15.63
CA ASN A 350 -5.08 -35.00 16.73
C ASN A 350 -4.63 -35.84 17.91
N GLN A 351 -3.55 -35.38 18.54
CA GLN A 351 -3.07 -35.96 19.79
C GLN A 351 -3.66 -35.15 20.94
N TRP A 352 -4.22 -35.84 21.93
CA TRP A 352 -4.86 -35.20 23.08
C TRP A 352 -4.19 -35.69 24.36
N PRO A 353 -3.84 -34.79 25.31
CA PRO A 353 -3.43 -35.24 26.63
C PRO A 353 -4.56 -36.00 27.34
N SER A 354 -4.19 -36.90 28.26
CA SER A 354 -5.16 -37.65 29.04
C SER A 354 -6.04 -36.72 29.89
N GLU A 355 -7.35 -36.97 29.89
CA GLU A 355 -8.33 -36.23 30.69
C GLU A 355 -8.03 -36.34 32.19
N GLU A 356 -7.41 -37.43 32.64
CA GLU A 356 -7.00 -37.59 34.03
C GLU A 356 -5.91 -36.60 34.44
N ARG A 357 -5.04 -36.20 33.51
CA ARG A 357 -3.90 -35.30 33.79
C ARG A 357 -4.21 -33.85 33.50
N LEU A 358 -4.86 -33.59 32.37
CA LEU A 358 -5.28 -32.26 31.97
C LEU A 358 -6.80 -32.22 31.76
N PRO A 359 -7.58 -32.27 32.86
CA PRO A 359 -9.03 -32.13 32.80
C PRO A 359 -9.44 -30.85 32.09
N CYS A 360 -10.47 -30.94 31.24
CA CYS A 360 -11.06 -29.84 30.48
C CYS A 360 -10.15 -29.19 29.43
N TRP A 361 -8.91 -29.67 29.24
CA TRP A 361 -7.96 -29.08 28.29
C TRP A 361 -8.45 -29.22 26.86
N LYS A 362 -8.84 -30.44 26.47
CA LYS A 362 -9.38 -30.74 25.14
C LYS A 362 -10.59 -29.89 24.79
N GLU A 363 -11.54 -29.79 25.72
CA GLU A 363 -12.78 -29.02 25.51
C GLU A 363 -12.53 -27.51 25.48
N THR A 364 -11.56 -27.01 26.25
CA THR A 364 -11.13 -25.60 26.18
C THR A 364 -10.49 -25.27 24.82
N MET A 365 -9.59 -26.13 24.32
CA MET A 365 -8.96 -25.93 23.01
C MET A 365 -9.97 -26.00 21.87
N LYS A 366 -10.93 -26.94 21.93
CA LYS A 366 -12.04 -27.02 20.96
C LYS A 366 -12.89 -25.75 20.94
N LEU A 367 -13.27 -25.25 22.12
CA LEU A 367 -14.09 -24.04 22.25
C LEU A 367 -13.38 -22.81 21.69
N TYR A 368 -12.11 -22.62 22.04
CA TYR A 368 -11.30 -21.54 21.49
C TYR A 368 -11.15 -21.67 19.98
N ARG A 369 -10.83 -22.87 19.49
CA ARG A 369 -10.68 -23.14 18.06
C ARG A 369 -11.95 -22.78 17.27
N GLY A 370 -13.13 -23.17 17.76
CA GLY A 370 -14.41 -22.82 17.12
C GLY A 370 -14.66 -21.31 17.08
N THR A 371 -14.35 -20.62 18.17
CA THR A 371 -14.52 -19.16 18.28
C THR A 371 -13.52 -18.41 17.38
N ALA A 372 -12.26 -18.86 17.35
CA ALA A 372 -11.22 -18.33 16.48
C ALA A 372 -11.51 -18.60 14.99
N LEU A 373 -12.09 -19.76 14.65
CA LEU A 373 -12.56 -20.06 13.30
C LEU A 373 -13.68 -19.13 12.86
N ALA A 374 -14.69 -18.91 13.70
CA ALA A 374 -15.77 -17.96 13.40
C ALA A 374 -15.23 -16.53 13.19
N THR A 375 -14.29 -16.10 14.04
CA THR A 375 -13.60 -14.82 13.91
C THR A 375 -12.81 -14.74 12.60
N GLY A 376 -12.03 -15.77 12.30
CA GLY A 376 -11.25 -15.88 11.08
C GLY A 376 -12.09 -15.83 9.81
N LYS A 377 -13.19 -16.57 9.75
CA LYS A 377 -14.13 -16.53 8.62
C LYS A 377 -14.69 -15.14 8.39
N ARG A 378 -15.08 -14.42 9.46
CA ARG A 378 -15.55 -13.03 9.33
C ARG A 378 -14.50 -12.11 8.72
N ILE A 379 -13.23 -12.26 9.13
CA ILE A 379 -12.12 -11.49 8.56
C ILE A 379 -11.88 -11.90 7.10
N LEU A 380 -11.89 -13.19 6.79
CA LEU A 380 -11.73 -13.69 5.43
C LEU A 380 -12.86 -13.25 4.49
N SER A 381 -14.10 -13.15 4.96
CA SER A 381 -15.21 -12.58 4.18
C SER A 381 -14.97 -11.11 3.85
N LEU A 382 -14.42 -10.33 4.80
CA LEU A 382 -14.02 -8.94 4.54
C LEU A 382 -12.88 -8.89 3.52
N VAL A 383 -11.87 -9.75 3.64
CA VAL A 383 -10.78 -9.88 2.66
C VAL A 383 -11.33 -10.24 1.27
N ALA A 384 -12.26 -11.19 1.17
CA ALA A 384 -12.90 -11.56 -0.10
C ALA A 384 -13.63 -10.37 -0.74
N LEU A 385 -14.47 -9.67 0.03
CA LEU A 385 -15.18 -8.48 -0.44
C LEU A 385 -14.22 -7.38 -0.90
N SER A 386 -13.07 -7.24 -0.21
CA SER A 386 -12.02 -6.29 -0.57
C SER A 386 -11.38 -6.58 -1.92
N LEU A 387 -11.28 -7.86 -2.27
CA LEU A 387 -10.79 -8.35 -3.55
C LEU A 387 -11.88 -8.36 -4.63
N ASN A 388 -13.08 -7.83 -4.33
CA ASN A 388 -14.29 -7.93 -5.14
C ASN A 388 -14.68 -9.39 -5.48
N LEU A 389 -14.44 -10.31 -4.54
CA LEU A 389 -14.91 -11.68 -4.57
C LEU A 389 -16.21 -11.81 -3.76
N ASP A 390 -16.87 -12.95 -3.90
CA ASP A 390 -18.02 -13.30 -3.07
C ASP A 390 -17.61 -13.39 -1.59
N ALA A 391 -18.46 -12.94 -0.66
CA ALA A 391 -18.15 -12.96 0.78
C ALA A 391 -17.90 -14.39 1.31
N GLU A 392 -18.48 -15.40 0.65
CA GLU A 392 -18.37 -16.81 0.98
C GLU A 392 -17.17 -17.48 0.29
N PHE A 393 -16.36 -16.74 -0.46
CA PHE A 393 -15.27 -17.28 -1.29
C PHE A 393 -14.24 -18.09 -0.47
N PHE A 394 -14.00 -17.72 0.79
CA PHE A 394 -13.08 -18.39 1.71
C PHE A 394 -13.79 -19.16 2.83
N ASP A 395 -15.06 -19.58 2.65
CA ASP A 395 -15.89 -20.10 3.74
C ASP A 395 -15.46 -21.44 4.36
N CYS A 396 -14.57 -22.19 3.71
CA CYS A 396 -14.09 -23.50 4.18
C CYS A 396 -12.55 -23.54 4.38
N PRO A 397 -11.95 -22.67 5.21
CA PRO A 397 -10.51 -22.66 5.38
C PRO A 397 -10.02 -23.91 6.14
N LEU A 398 -8.87 -24.45 5.75
CA LEU A 398 -8.15 -25.43 6.56
C LEU A 398 -7.58 -24.72 7.78
N ALA A 399 -8.01 -25.12 8.98
CA ALA A 399 -7.66 -24.41 10.20
C ALA A 399 -6.82 -25.23 11.18
N PHE A 400 -5.71 -24.65 11.64
CA PHE A 400 -4.78 -25.24 12.61
C PHE A 400 -4.61 -24.33 13.83
N LEU A 401 -4.59 -24.91 15.02
CA LEU A 401 -4.25 -24.24 16.27
C LEU A 401 -2.86 -24.66 16.72
N ARG A 402 -2.00 -23.71 17.07
CA ARG A 402 -0.67 -23.96 17.62
C ARG A 402 -0.49 -23.20 18.91
N LEU A 403 -0.16 -23.92 19.97
CA LEU A 403 0.31 -23.35 21.23
C LEU A 403 1.83 -23.22 21.17
N LEU A 404 2.37 -22.10 21.63
CA LEU A 404 3.81 -21.82 21.63
C LEU A 404 4.24 -21.40 23.03
N HIS A 405 5.33 -21.99 23.50
CA HIS A 405 6.01 -21.60 24.72
C HIS A 405 7.48 -21.28 24.42
N TYR A 406 7.90 -20.11 24.89
CA TYR A 406 9.27 -19.61 24.78
C TYR A 406 9.87 -19.55 26.19
N PRO A 407 10.88 -20.38 26.51
CA PRO A 407 11.54 -20.33 27.80
C PRO A 407 12.28 -19.00 28.00
N GLY A 408 12.33 -18.52 29.24
CA GLY A 408 12.97 -17.24 29.59
C GLY A 408 14.50 -17.28 29.64
N GLU A 409 15.13 -18.41 29.32
CA GLU A 409 16.59 -18.56 29.38
C GLU A 409 17.26 -17.91 28.16
N ILE A 410 18.14 -16.93 28.41
CA ILE A 410 19.00 -16.32 27.39
C ILE A 410 20.37 -17.00 27.49
N ASN A 411 20.87 -17.57 26.39
CA ASN A 411 22.24 -18.04 26.34
C ASN A 411 23.15 -16.92 25.82
N GLU A 412 23.80 -16.17 26.72
CA GLU A 412 24.69 -15.05 26.36
C GLU A 412 25.87 -15.44 25.44
N SER A 413 26.15 -16.74 25.29
CA SER A 413 27.25 -17.25 24.46
C SER A 413 26.86 -17.61 23.02
N ASP A 414 25.58 -17.50 22.65
CA ASP A 414 25.05 -17.87 21.33
C ASP A 414 24.53 -16.62 20.59
N ASP A 415 24.89 -16.44 19.32
CA ASP A 415 24.43 -15.32 18.48
C ASP A 415 22.99 -15.51 17.97
N GLY A 416 22.35 -16.62 18.35
CA GLY A 416 21.02 -17.05 17.92
C GLY A 416 19.97 -17.24 19.01
N ASN A 417 19.85 -16.31 19.99
CA ASN A 417 18.80 -16.34 21.03
C ASN A 417 17.38 -15.98 20.50
N TYR A 418 16.92 -16.69 19.47
CA TYR A 418 15.59 -16.50 18.89
C TYR A 418 14.63 -17.56 19.46
N GLY A 419 13.54 -17.10 20.07
CA GLY A 419 12.42 -17.96 20.43
C GLY A 419 11.76 -18.58 19.20
N ALA A 420 11.61 -17.79 18.15
CA ALA A 420 11.28 -18.24 16.80
C ALA A 420 12.06 -17.37 15.82
N SER A 421 12.84 -17.98 14.93
CA SER A 421 13.62 -17.25 13.95
C SER A 421 12.78 -16.61 12.85
N ALA A 422 13.45 -15.82 12.00
CA ALA A 422 12.82 -15.05 10.94
C ALA A 422 12.05 -15.94 9.96
N HIS A 423 10.73 -15.73 9.85
CA HIS A 423 9.89 -16.49 8.93
C HIS A 423 8.62 -15.74 8.52
N SER A 424 7.97 -16.27 7.48
CA SER A 424 6.61 -15.91 7.08
C SER A 424 5.70 -17.11 7.28
N ASP A 425 4.45 -16.87 7.65
CA ASP A 425 3.46 -17.94 7.75
C ASP A 425 3.05 -18.42 6.34
N TYR A 426 2.71 -19.71 6.23
CA TYR A 426 2.36 -20.34 4.95
C TYR A 426 0.88 -20.16 4.55
N GLY A 427 0.05 -19.56 5.41
CA GLY A 427 -1.41 -19.44 5.26
C GLY A 427 -1.91 -18.08 4.77
N ILE A 428 -3.24 -17.97 4.54
CA ILE A 428 -3.89 -16.70 4.12
C ILE A 428 -4.06 -15.75 5.31
N LEU A 429 -4.35 -16.29 6.50
CA LEU A 429 -4.55 -15.50 7.71
C LEU A 429 -4.06 -16.27 8.94
N THR A 430 -3.26 -15.61 9.78
CA THR A 430 -2.90 -16.09 11.12
C THR A 430 -3.48 -15.15 12.17
N LEU A 431 -4.26 -15.69 13.10
CA LEU A 431 -4.65 -14.97 14.32
C LEU A 431 -3.66 -15.32 15.43
N LEU A 432 -2.90 -14.33 15.90
CA LEU A 432 -1.89 -14.51 16.94
C LEU A 432 -2.33 -13.83 18.25
N ALA A 433 -2.61 -14.62 19.28
CA ALA A 433 -2.79 -14.12 20.64
C ALA A 433 -1.48 -14.22 21.43
N THR A 434 -1.18 -13.21 22.24
CA THR A 434 0.03 -13.15 23.09
C THR A 434 -0.34 -12.85 24.54
N ASP A 435 0.49 -13.27 25.49
CA ASP A 435 0.32 -13.03 26.93
C ASP A 435 0.77 -11.62 27.39
N GLY A 436 1.09 -10.74 26.44
CA GLY A 436 1.55 -9.37 26.70
C GLY A 436 3.04 -9.25 27.05
N ILE A 437 3.81 -10.34 27.05
CA ILE A 437 5.27 -10.28 27.19
C ILE A 437 5.90 -9.85 25.84
N PRO A 438 6.77 -8.82 25.84
CA PRO A 438 7.41 -8.33 24.61
C PRO A 438 8.37 -9.37 24.02
N GLY A 439 8.78 -9.16 22.77
CA GLY A 439 9.75 -10.03 22.08
C GLY A 439 9.36 -10.42 20.67
N LEU A 440 8.11 -10.17 20.26
CA LEU A 440 7.71 -10.30 18.86
C LEU A 440 8.25 -9.11 18.05
N GLN A 441 8.92 -9.41 16.94
CA GLN A 441 9.50 -8.44 16.02
C GLN A 441 9.04 -8.71 14.60
N ILE A 442 8.95 -7.62 13.82
CA ILE A 442 8.58 -7.64 12.41
C ILE A 442 9.64 -6.96 11.55
N CYS A 443 9.77 -7.40 10.30
CA CYS A 443 10.67 -6.86 9.28
C CYS A 443 9.86 -6.54 8.01
N ARG A 444 9.70 -5.24 7.74
CA ARG A 444 8.88 -4.71 6.63
C ARG A 444 9.58 -4.86 5.29
N GLU A 445 10.88 -4.64 5.29
CA GLU A 445 11.73 -4.70 4.09
C GLU A 445 12.55 -5.99 4.14
N LYS A 446 11.90 -7.15 3.95
CA LYS A 446 12.55 -8.46 4.03
C LYS A 446 13.78 -8.60 3.10
N ASP A 447 13.78 -7.88 1.99
CA ASP A 447 14.82 -7.91 0.96
C ASP A 447 15.95 -6.89 1.22
N ARG A 448 15.84 -6.07 2.27
CA ARG A 448 16.90 -5.12 2.65
C ARG A 448 18.01 -5.82 3.43
N HIS A 449 19.26 -5.44 3.14
CA HIS A 449 20.42 -5.89 3.90
C HIS A 449 21.22 -4.70 4.47
N PRO A 450 21.44 -4.60 5.80
CA PRO A 450 20.88 -5.48 6.84
C PRO A 450 19.37 -5.27 7.00
N GLN A 451 18.65 -6.36 7.29
CA GLN A 451 17.22 -6.32 7.58
C GLN A 451 16.97 -5.45 8.83
N LEU A 452 15.97 -4.57 8.75
CA LEU A 452 15.53 -3.77 9.90
C LEU A 452 14.40 -4.51 10.62
N TRP A 453 14.57 -4.66 11.93
CA TRP A 453 13.63 -5.37 12.80
C TRP A 453 13.04 -4.38 13.80
N GLU A 454 11.71 -4.39 13.91
CA GLU A 454 10.95 -3.51 14.79
C GLU A 454 10.17 -4.34 15.81
N ASP A 455 10.20 -3.94 17.09
CA ASP A 455 9.35 -4.54 18.12
C ASP A 455 7.88 -4.22 17.84
N VAL A 456 7.01 -5.20 18.04
CA VAL A 456 5.58 -5.04 17.79
C VAL A 456 4.94 -4.20 18.89
N HIS A 457 4.99 -2.87 18.71
CA HIS A 457 4.21 -1.87 19.43
C HIS A 457 3.64 -0.88 18.41
N HIS A 458 2.46 -1.21 17.89
CA HIS A 458 1.80 -0.58 16.73
C HIS A 458 2.58 -0.69 15.40
N ILE A 459 1.83 -0.51 14.31
CA ILE A 459 2.23 -0.33 12.91
C ILE A 459 2.15 -1.55 11.97
N ASP A 460 1.92 -1.13 10.73
CA ASP A 460 1.43 -1.67 9.49
C ASP A 460 2.40 -2.59 8.70
N GLY A 461 2.44 -3.89 9.05
CA GLY A 461 1.96 -5.08 8.32
C GLY A 461 2.78 -6.32 7.79
N SER A 462 2.45 -7.16 6.78
CA SER A 462 2.78 -8.61 6.56
C SER A 462 4.24 -8.74 6.26
N THR A 463 4.92 -8.77 7.36
CA THR A 463 6.33 -8.73 7.54
C THR A 463 6.84 -10.10 7.87
N LEU A 464 8.07 -10.35 7.47
CA LEU A 464 8.86 -11.40 8.07
C LEU A 464 8.89 -11.15 9.59
N HIS A 465 8.49 -12.12 10.40
CA HIS A 465 8.42 -11.94 11.85
C HIS A 465 9.34 -12.92 12.58
N ARG A 466 9.75 -12.56 13.78
CA ARG A 466 10.59 -13.37 14.67
C ARG A 466 10.25 -13.10 16.13
N VAL A 467 10.60 -14.01 17.01
CA VAL A 467 10.52 -13.82 18.45
C VAL A 467 11.94 -13.84 19.02
N VAL A 468 12.34 -12.79 19.71
CA VAL A 468 13.64 -12.70 20.41
C VAL A 468 13.46 -13.08 21.88
N ALA A 469 14.45 -13.74 22.47
CA ALA A 469 14.44 -14.04 23.89
C ALA A 469 14.63 -12.75 24.71
N VAL A 470 13.70 -12.46 25.62
CA VAL A 470 13.71 -11.24 26.47
C VAL A 470 13.96 -11.53 27.96
N GLY A 471 14.46 -12.72 28.29
CA GLY A 471 14.80 -13.09 29.67
C GLY A 471 13.58 -13.41 30.54
N LYS A 472 12.40 -13.56 29.92
CA LYS A 472 11.14 -13.90 30.57
C LYS A 472 10.44 -14.98 29.76
N GLU A 473 9.78 -15.87 30.49
CA GLU A 473 8.89 -16.88 29.91
C GLU A 473 7.73 -16.19 29.18
N ARG A 474 7.41 -16.68 27.98
CA ARG A 474 6.37 -16.11 27.10
C ARG A 474 5.53 -17.21 26.47
N TYR A 475 4.23 -16.94 26.33
CA TYR A 475 3.27 -17.82 25.68
C TYR A 475 2.61 -17.13 24.50
N SER A 476 2.30 -17.90 23.45
CA SER A 476 1.51 -17.43 22.32
C SER A 476 0.58 -18.52 21.81
N VAL A 477 -0.53 -18.10 21.21
CA VAL A 477 -1.51 -18.99 20.61
C VAL A 477 -1.74 -18.52 19.19
N ALA A 478 -1.26 -19.28 18.23
CA ALA A 478 -1.40 -18.99 16.81
C ALA A 478 -2.51 -19.86 16.21
N PHE A 479 -3.42 -19.25 15.46
CA PHE A 479 -4.49 -19.92 14.76
C PHE A 479 -4.41 -19.61 13.27
N PHE A 480 -4.05 -20.63 12.48
CA PHE A 480 -3.78 -20.53 11.05
C PHE A 480 -5.02 -20.89 10.25
N LEU A 481 -5.28 -20.12 9.20
CA LEU A 481 -6.35 -20.32 8.23
C LEU A 481 -5.74 -20.38 6.83
N ASP A 482 -5.69 -21.59 6.30
CA ASP A 482 -5.19 -21.91 4.97
C ASP A 482 -6.35 -22.07 3.99
N PRO A 483 -6.15 -21.82 2.69
CA PRO A 483 -7.20 -22.04 1.69
C PRO A 483 -7.61 -23.50 1.62
N ASP A 484 -8.88 -23.75 1.29
CA ASP A 484 -9.37 -25.09 0.98
C ASP A 484 -8.53 -25.69 -0.16
N PRO A 485 -7.92 -26.88 0.01
CA PRO A 485 -7.14 -27.53 -1.03
C PRO A 485 -7.97 -27.85 -2.29
N ASP A 486 -9.30 -27.90 -2.21
CA ASP A 486 -10.18 -28.00 -3.37
C ASP A 486 -10.54 -26.65 -4.00
N LEU A 487 -10.42 -25.51 -3.28
CA LEU A 487 -10.52 -24.16 -3.86
C LEU A 487 -9.41 -23.95 -4.91
N VAL A 488 -8.20 -24.44 -4.61
CA VAL A 488 -7.05 -24.43 -5.52
C VAL A 488 -7.28 -25.29 -6.77
N LYS A 489 -8.08 -26.37 -6.67
CA LYS A 489 -8.44 -27.24 -7.82
C LYS A 489 -9.62 -26.70 -8.63
N ARG A 490 -10.60 -26.06 -7.99
CA ARG A 490 -11.75 -25.43 -8.66
C ARG A 490 -11.39 -24.12 -9.36
N ASN A 491 -10.31 -23.47 -8.93
CA ASN A 491 -9.70 -22.31 -9.58
C ASN A 491 -8.21 -22.59 -9.89
N PRO A 492 -7.90 -23.24 -11.03
CA PRO A 492 -6.53 -23.59 -11.43
C PRO A 492 -5.59 -22.39 -11.60
N ALA A 493 -6.13 -21.17 -11.67
CA ALA A 493 -5.37 -19.93 -11.69
C ALA A 493 -4.62 -19.64 -10.38
N MET A 494 -4.95 -20.33 -9.27
CA MET A 494 -4.35 -20.11 -7.94
C MET A 494 -3.37 -21.22 -7.51
N ALA A 495 -3.18 -22.27 -8.32
CA ALA A 495 -2.35 -23.44 -7.98
C ALA A 495 -0.86 -23.30 -8.37
N GLY A 496 -0.35 -22.08 -8.52
CA GLY A 496 1.02 -21.80 -8.97
C GLY A 496 2.07 -21.77 -7.85
N GLY A 497 1.97 -22.64 -6.85
CA GLY A 497 2.96 -22.78 -5.78
C GLY A 497 4.00 -23.86 -6.12
N GLY A 498 4.76 -23.68 -7.21
CA GLY A 498 5.89 -24.55 -7.53
C GLY A 498 6.26 -24.59 -9.01
N GLY A 499 7.28 -23.81 -9.38
CA GLY A 499 8.10 -24.02 -10.59
C GLY A 499 7.65 -23.27 -11.86
N GLY A 500 8.22 -22.08 -12.08
CA GLY A 500 8.11 -21.28 -13.30
C GLY A 500 7.27 -20.01 -13.11
N ASN A 501 7.90 -18.84 -13.10
CA ASN A 501 7.23 -17.53 -13.03
C ASN A 501 6.27 -17.38 -14.22
N ARG A 502 4.95 -17.52 -14.00
CA ARG A 502 3.93 -17.23 -15.00
C ARG A 502 3.44 -15.80 -14.84
N LEU A 503 3.71 -14.96 -15.83
CA LEU A 503 3.26 -13.57 -15.88
C LEU A 503 1.82 -13.49 -16.45
N ASP A 504 0.83 -13.21 -15.61
CA ASP A 504 -0.56 -12.99 -16.07
C ASP A 504 -0.78 -11.49 -16.36
N LEU A 505 -0.63 -11.09 -17.64
CA LEU A 505 -0.92 -9.71 -18.08
C LEU A 505 -2.41 -9.52 -18.42
N PRO A 506 -2.99 -8.34 -18.15
CA PRO A 506 -4.39 -8.05 -18.43
C PRO A 506 -4.69 -7.99 -19.93
N VAL A 507 -5.93 -8.32 -20.31
CA VAL A 507 -6.42 -8.30 -21.69
C VAL A 507 -7.45 -7.19 -21.88
N VAL A 508 -7.25 -6.36 -22.90
CA VAL A 508 -8.13 -5.25 -23.28
C VAL A 508 -8.79 -5.56 -24.63
N ASP A 509 -10.12 -5.53 -24.66
CA ASP A 509 -10.90 -5.72 -25.88
C ASP A 509 -11.30 -4.39 -26.52
N LEU A 510 -10.78 -4.11 -27.71
CA LEU A 510 -11.12 -2.89 -28.48
C LEU A 510 -12.48 -2.95 -29.16
N ALA A 511 -13.11 -4.13 -29.26
CA ALA A 511 -14.47 -4.30 -29.79
C ALA A 511 -15.56 -4.02 -28.73
N SER A 512 -15.18 -3.76 -27.47
CA SER A 512 -16.13 -3.42 -26.41
C SER A 512 -17.04 -2.27 -26.82
N SER A 513 -18.35 -2.47 -26.66
CA SER A 513 -19.36 -1.44 -26.88
C SER A 513 -19.40 -0.37 -25.77
N ASP A 514 -18.66 -0.59 -24.67
CA ASP A 514 -18.51 0.36 -23.58
C ASP A 514 -17.07 0.94 -23.56
N PRO A 515 -16.86 2.15 -24.12
CA PRO A 515 -15.56 2.82 -24.11
C PRO A 515 -15.06 3.17 -22.71
N ARG A 516 -15.95 3.35 -21.72
CA ARG A 516 -15.53 3.69 -20.35
C ARG A 516 -14.99 2.46 -19.63
N ALA A 517 -15.66 1.31 -19.76
CA ALA A 517 -15.14 0.05 -19.25
C ALA A 517 -13.79 -0.31 -19.90
N ALA A 518 -13.65 -0.10 -21.21
CA ALA A 518 -12.37 -0.31 -21.91
C ALA A 518 -11.28 0.66 -21.44
N ALA A 519 -11.63 1.93 -21.17
CA ALA A 519 -10.71 2.92 -20.61
C ALA A 519 -10.25 2.57 -19.19
N GLU A 520 -11.13 2.07 -18.33
CA GLU A 520 -10.77 1.65 -16.97
C GLU A 520 -9.88 0.39 -16.99
N SER A 521 -10.18 -0.58 -17.86
CA SER A 521 -9.32 -1.75 -18.07
C SER A 521 -7.92 -1.35 -18.54
N ILE A 522 -7.81 -0.39 -19.48
CA ILE A 522 -6.51 0.16 -19.90
C ILE A 522 -5.83 0.87 -18.73
N ARG A 523 -6.56 1.65 -17.93
CA ARG A 523 -6.02 2.34 -16.76
C ARG A 523 -5.38 1.38 -15.78
N LYS A 524 -6.12 0.33 -15.41
CA LYS A 524 -5.68 -0.71 -14.49
C LYS A 524 -4.45 -1.43 -15.03
N ALA A 525 -4.52 -1.85 -16.29
CA ALA A 525 -3.45 -2.54 -16.99
C ALA A 525 -2.14 -1.75 -17.02
N CYS A 526 -2.27 -0.48 -17.38
CA CYS A 526 -1.21 0.48 -17.35
C CYS A 526 -0.62 0.62 -15.92
N VAL A 527 -1.46 0.87 -14.91
CA VAL A 527 -1.01 1.13 -13.53
C VAL A 527 -0.32 -0.07 -12.89
N GLU A 528 -0.83 -1.28 -13.09
CA GLU A 528 -0.38 -2.48 -12.39
C GLU A 528 0.80 -3.19 -13.08
N SER A 529 0.79 -3.23 -14.41
CA SER A 529 1.73 -4.07 -15.16
C SER A 529 2.60 -3.27 -16.12
N GLY A 530 2.19 -2.07 -16.50
CA GLY A 530 2.78 -1.31 -17.60
C GLY A 530 2.51 -1.91 -18.98
N PHE A 531 2.38 -3.25 -19.06
CA PHE A 531 2.16 -4.06 -20.24
C PHE A 531 0.75 -4.67 -20.22
N PHE A 532 0.12 -4.79 -21.38
CA PHE A 532 -1.15 -5.51 -21.52
C PHE A 532 -1.40 -6.03 -22.93
N TYR A 533 -2.22 -7.07 -23.01
CA TYR A 533 -2.68 -7.63 -24.27
C TYR A 533 -3.85 -6.85 -24.83
N VAL A 534 -3.87 -6.67 -26.14
CA VAL A 534 -5.02 -6.10 -26.86
C VAL A 534 -5.58 -7.09 -27.87
N VAL A 535 -6.88 -7.31 -27.82
CA VAL A 535 -7.64 -8.08 -28.81
C VAL A 535 -8.49 -7.16 -29.70
N ASN A 536 -8.86 -7.65 -30.89
CA ASN A 536 -9.69 -6.95 -31.88
C ASN A 536 -9.11 -5.63 -32.43
N GLY A 537 -7.78 -5.51 -32.55
CA GLY A 537 -7.10 -4.31 -33.11
C GLY A 537 -6.78 -4.34 -34.62
N VAL A 538 -6.19 -5.43 -35.14
CA VAL A 538 -5.93 -5.68 -36.58
C VAL A 538 -6.50 -7.05 -36.88
N GLU A 539 -7.03 -7.20 -38.09
CA GLU A 539 -7.49 -8.46 -38.63
C GLU A 539 -6.40 -9.55 -38.60
N GLU A 540 -6.75 -10.72 -38.07
CA GLU A 540 -5.85 -11.88 -37.98
C GLU A 540 -5.25 -12.27 -39.34
N GLY A 541 -6.05 -12.22 -40.41
CA GLY A 541 -5.60 -12.54 -41.77
C GLY A 541 -4.47 -11.62 -42.23
N LEU A 542 -4.49 -10.34 -41.83
CA LEU A 542 -3.46 -9.37 -42.18
C LEU A 542 -2.16 -9.62 -41.38
N LEU A 543 -2.25 -10.02 -40.11
CA LEU A 543 -1.08 -10.37 -39.29
C LEU A 543 -0.37 -11.62 -39.82
N LYS A 544 -1.12 -12.67 -40.19
CA LYS A 544 -0.54 -13.86 -40.82
C LYS A 544 0.17 -13.52 -42.13
N ARG A 545 -0.41 -12.65 -42.95
CA ARG A 545 0.22 -12.16 -44.19
C ARG A 545 1.47 -11.33 -43.89
N LEU A 546 1.43 -10.42 -42.92
CA LEU A 546 2.57 -9.62 -42.49
C LEU A 546 3.76 -10.50 -42.14
N PHE A 547 3.53 -11.49 -41.29
CA PHE A 547 4.57 -12.43 -40.86
C PHE A 547 5.10 -13.25 -42.04
N ALA A 548 4.22 -13.80 -42.89
CA ALA A 548 4.66 -14.53 -44.08
C ALA A 548 5.52 -13.68 -45.04
N GLU A 549 5.13 -12.42 -45.31
CA GLU A 549 5.92 -11.53 -46.17
C GLU A 549 7.23 -11.08 -45.50
N SER A 550 7.22 -10.87 -44.18
CA SER A 550 8.44 -10.54 -43.44
C SER A 550 9.46 -11.68 -43.45
N SER A 551 9.02 -12.95 -43.30
CA SER A 551 9.93 -14.10 -43.37
C SER A 551 10.56 -14.23 -44.76
N LYS A 552 9.77 -14.10 -45.83
CA LYS A 552 10.29 -14.10 -47.22
C LYS A 552 11.40 -13.06 -47.45
N PHE A 553 11.31 -11.89 -46.80
CA PHE A 553 12.36 -10.88 -46.88
C PHE A 553 13.64 -11.31 -46.14
N PHE A 554 13.52 -11.80 -44.90
CA PHE A 554 14.69 -12.18 -44.11
C PHE A 554 15.39 -13.45 -44.64
N GLU A 555 14.68 -14.30 -45.37
CA GLU A 555 15.22 -15.46 -46.12
C GLU A 555 16.02 -15.07 -47.38
N LEU A 556 15.99 -13.81 -47.81
CA LEU A 556 16.80 -13.37 -48.96
C LEU A 556 18.30 -13.47 -48.65
N PRO A 557 19.15 -13.72 -49.68
CA PRO A 557 20.60 -13.65 -49.54
C PRO A 557 21.05 -12.33 -48.92
N MET A 558 22.10 -12.37 -48.08
CA MET A 558 22.60 -11.18 -47.39
C MET A 558 23.00 -10.07 -48.36
N GLU A 559 23.51 -10.44 -49.53
CA GLU A 559 23.88 -9.54 -50.63
C GLU A 559 22.68 -8.74 -51.14
N GLU A 560 21.48 -9.33 -51.17
CA GLU A 560 20.24 -8.66 -51.54
C GLU A 560 19.75 -7.77 -50.38
N LYS A 561 19.73 -8.28 -49.14
CA LYS A 561 19.28 -7.51 -47.97
C LYS A 561 20.11 -6.26 -47.72
N ILE A 562 21.44 -6.34 -47.88
CA ILE A 562 22.35 -5.22 -47.64
C ILE A 562 22.23 -4.11 -48.70
N THR A 563 21.66 -4.39 -49.88
CA THR A 563 21.36 -3.32 -50.86
C THR A 563 20.36 -2.29 -50.32
N LEU A 564 19.52 -2.71 -49.37
CA LEU A 564 18.51 -1.89 -48.71
C LEU A 564 18.98 -1.38 -47.34
N ARG A 565 20.30 -1.30 -47.11
CA ARG A 565 20.90 -0.92 -45.82
C ARG A 565 20.33 0.39 -45.29
N ARG A 566 20.15 0.46 -43.97
CA ARG A 566 19.60 1.61 -43.25
C ARG A 566 20.26 2.93 -43.68
N ASN A 567 19.47 3.82 -44.28
CA ASN A 567 19.93 5.10 -44.81
C ASN A 567 20.05 6.19 -43.71
N SER A 568 20.48 7.40 -44.09
CA SER A 568 20.62 8.54 -43.17
C SER A 568 19.32 9.00 -42.51
N ASN A 569 18.17 8.63 -43.08
CA ASN A 569 16.84 8.87 -42.51
C ASN A 569 16.39 7.71 -41.60
N HIS A 570 17.28 6.77 -41.27
CA HIS A 570 17.00 5.59 -40.45
C HIS A 570 15.90 4.69 -41.03
N ARG A 571 15.91 4.47 -42.37
CA ARG A 571 15.00 3.56 -43.07
C ARG A 571 15.77 2.47 -43.79
N GLY A 572 15.26 1.24 -43.80
CA GLY A 572 15.88 0.08 -44.44
C GLY A 572 16.45 -0.95 -43.46
N TYR A 573 17.24 -1.87 -44.00
CA TYR A 573 17.77 -3.07 -43.37
C TYR A 573 18.97 -2.81 -42.44
N THR A 574 19.01 -3.49 -41.31
CA THR A 574 20.09 -3.50 -40.33
C THR A 574 20.52 -4.95 -40.08
N PRO A 575 21.78 -5.33 -40.37
CA PRO A 575 22.25 -6.70 -40.18
C PRO A 575 22.45 -7.05 -38.70
N PRO A 576 22.61 -8.35 -38.36
CA PRO A 576 22.96 -8.79 -37.00
C PRO A 576 24.17 -8.05 -36.43
N TYR A 577 24.19 -7.85 -35.12
CA TYR A 577 25.23 -7.15 -34.34
C TYR A 577 25.42 -5.66 -34.67
N ALA A 578 24.66 -5.08 -35.61
CA ALA A 578 24.82 -3.67 -35.97
C ALA A 578 24.17 -2.70 -34.96
N GLU A 579 23.31 -3.19 -34.07
CA GLU A 579 22.70 -2.39 -32.99
C GLU A 579 23.17 -2.89 -31.64
N LYS A 580 23.48 -1.95 -30.73
CA LYS A 580 23.85 -2.25 -29.35
C LYS A 580 22.93 -1.48 -28.41
N LEU A 581 21.89 -2.15 -27.92
CA LEU A 581 20.85 -1.54 -27.10
C LEU A 581 21.27 -1.31 -25.65
N ASP A 582 22.10 -2.19 -25.09
CA ASP A 582 22.76 -1.98 -23.80
C ASP A 582 24.23 -1.56 -24.03
N PRO A 583 24.59 -0.29 -23.79
CA PRO A 583 25.96 0.18 -23.94
C PRO A 583 26.95 -0.52 -23.00
N SER A 584 26.45 -1.06 -21.88
CA SER A 584 27.24 -1.76 -20.85
C SER A 584 27.49 -3.23 -21.16
N SER A 585 26.77 -3.80 -22.14
CA SER A 585 26.98 -5.17 -22.61
C SER A 585 28.41 -5.38 -23.12
N LYS A 586 28.97 -6.56 -22.81
CA LYS A 586 30.33 -6.95 -23.24
C LYS A 586 30.38 -7.45 -24.68
N PHE A 587 29.22 -7.68 -25.32
CA PHE A 587 29.10 -8.19 -26.68
C PHE A 587 29.21 -7.05 -27.72
N GLU A 588 29.55 -7.43 -28.96
CA GLU A 588 29.75 -6.48 -30.08
C GLU A 588 28.43 -5.81 -30.51
N GLY A 589 27.30 -6.49 -30.37
CA GLY A 589 25.95 -5.98 -30.62
C GLY A 589 24.89 -7.06 -30.39
N ASP A 590 23.62 -6.71 -30.59
CA ASP A 590 22.48 -7.62 -30.45
C ASP A 590 22.37 -8.58 -31.66
N LEU A 591 21.97 -9.83 -31.43
CA LEU A 591 21.90 -10.89 -32.45
C LEU A 591 20.85 -10.68 -33.56
N LYS A 592 19.90 -9.76 -33.35
CA LYS A 592 18.77 -9.52 -34.27
C LYS A 592 19.18 -8.83 -35.58
N GLU A 593 18.51 -9.19 -36.67
CA GLU A 593 18.43 -8.36 -37.87
C GLU A 593 17.08 -7.61 -37.92
N SER A 594 17.05 -6.44 -38.56
CA SER A 594 15.83 -5.62 -38.59
C SER A 594 15.61 -4.83 -39.88
N PHE A 595 14.38 -4.43 -40.14
CA PHE A 595 14.02 -3.53 -41.24
C PHE A 595 13.13 -2.38 -40.75
N TYR A 596 13.59 -1.14 -40.95
CA TYR A 596 12.89 0.07 -40.51
C TYR A 596 12.08 0.71 -41.64
N ILE A 597 10.80 0.89 -41.40
CA ILE A 597 9.86 1.62 -42.25
C ILE A 597 9.34 2.82 -41.44
N GLY A 598 9.35 4.00 -42.03
CA GLY A 598 8.83 5.23 -41.42
C GLY A 598 7.38 5.51 -41.80
N PRO A 599 6.94 6.77 -41.60
CA PRO A 599 5.61 7.19 -41.96
C PRO A 599 5.31 6.93 -43.45
N ILE A 600 4.10 6.45 -43.71
CA ILE A 600 3.57 6.19 -45.05
C ILE A 600 2.40 7.17 -45.27
N GLY A 601 2.46 7.99 -46.31
CA GLY A 601 1.44 8.99 -46.65
C GLY A 601 1.09 9.01 -48.14
N ASP A 602 0.05 9.77 -48.50
CA ASP A 602 -0.39 9.95 -49.90
C ASP A 602 0.73 10.52 -50.77
N GLU A 603 0.81 10.02 -52.00
CA GLU A 603 1.80 10.39 -53.02
C GLU A 603 1.81 11.92 -53.24
N GLY A 604 2.74 12.63 -52.59
CA GLY A 604 2.79 14.09 -52.66
C GLY A 604 3.67 14.78 -51.61
N LEU A 605 4.02 14.10 -50.51
CA LEU A 605 5.05 14.60 -49.60
C LEU A 605 6.43 14.28 -50.19
N GLN A 606 7.26 15.31 -50.40
CA GLN A 606 8.63 15.27 -50.97
C GLN A 606 9.66 14.39 -50.23
N ASN A 607 9.25 13.47 -49.33
CA ASN A 607 10.11 12.74 -48.40
C ASN A 607 9.71 11.26 -48.19
N ASP A 608 9.35 10.47 -49.22
CA ASP A 608 9.33 9.00 -49.04
C ASP A 608 10.76 8.47 -48.97
N ALA A 609 11.35 8.56 -47.77
CA ALA A 609 12.68 8.06 -47.47
C ALA A 609 12.71 6.54 -47.24
N ASN A 610 11.56 5.85 -47.35
CA ASN A 610 11.47 4.42 -47.15
C ASN A 610 12.16 3.66 -48.29
N GLN A 611 12.69 2.49 -47.94
CA GLN A 611 13.28 1.57 -48.90
C GLN A 611 12.33 0.38 -49.06
N TRP A 612 12.17 -0.09 -50.28
CA TRP A 612 11.27 -1.17 -50.62
C TRP A 612 12.03 -2.26 -51.39
N PRO A 613 11.87 -3.55 -51.05
CA PRO A 613 12.41 -4.62 -51.86
C PRO A 613 11.76 -4.62 -53.26
N SER A 614 12.45 -5.19 -54.24
CA SER A 614 11.97 -5.26 -55.62
C SER A 614 10.60 -5.95 -55.70
N GLU A 615 9.63 -5.31 -56.37
CA GLU A 615 8.30 -5.90 -56.61
C GLU A 615 8.37 -7.17 -57.47
N GLU A 616 9.42 -7.37 -58.26
CA GLU A 616 9.64 -8.63 -58.98
C GLU A 616 9.96 -9.78 -58.03
N ARG A 617 10.66 -9.49 -56.92
CA ARG A 617 11.11 -10.50 -55.95
C ARG A 617 10.07 -10.73 -54.86
N LEU A 618 9.44 -9.65 -54.39
CA LEU A 618 8.48 -9.64 -53.29
C LEU A 618 7.24 -8.79 -53.67
N PRO A 619 6.39 -9.28 -54.59
CA PRO A 619 5.30 -8.48 -55.18
C PRO A 619 4.23 -8.03 -54.18
N SER A 620 4.03 -8.77 -53.08
CA SER A 620 2.99 -8.49 -52.09
C SER A 620 3.51 -7.82 -50.82
N TRP A 621 4.83 -7.65 -50.69
CA TRP A 621 5.45 -7.18 -49.46
C TRP A 621 5.08 -5.73 -49.16
N ARG A 622 5.34 -4.83 -50.11
CA ARG A 622 5.07 -3.39 -49.96
C ARG A 622 3.61 -3.12 -49.59
N GLU A 623 2.68 -3.75 -50.30
CA GLU A 623 1.25 -3.56 -50.06
C GLU A 623 0.82 -4.10 -48.70
N THR A 624 1.31 -5.29 -48.32
CA THR A 624 1.02 -5.88 -46.99
C THR A 624 1.55 -5.00 -45.85
N ILE A 625 2.77 -4.46 -45.99
CA ILE A 625 3.36 -3.52 -45.02
C ILE A 625 2.54 -2.24 -44.90
N LYS A 626 2.09 -1.66 -46.02
CA LYS A 626 1.23 -0.46 -46.04
C LYS A 626 -0.11 -0.71 -45.33
N MET A 627 -0.79 -1.81 -45.68
CA MET A 627 -2.04 -2.20 -45.05
C MET A 627 -1.89 -2.38 -43.54
N TYR A 628 -0.81 -3.07 -43.14
CA TYR A 628 -0.53 -3.30 -41.74
C TYR A 628 -0.23 -2.00 -40.98
N HIS A 629 0.63 -1.14 -41.53
CA HIS A 629 0.96 0.16 -40.96
C HIS A 629 -0.30 1.00 -40.73
N ALA A 630 -1.20 1.08 -41.70
CA ALA A 630 -2.46 1.81 -41.56
C ALA A 630 -3.36 1.24 -40.46
N SER A 631 -3.51 -0.09 -40.39
CA SER A 631 -4.34 -0.74 -39.38
C SER A 631 -3.75 -0.64 -37.96
N ALA A 632 -2.43 -0.77 -37.82
CA ALA A 632 -1.72 -0.56 -36.56
C ALA A 632 -1.83 0.89 -36.09
N LEU A 633 -1.69 1.88 -37.00
CA LEU A 633 -1.88 3.29 -36.68
C LEU A 633 -3.30 3.58 -36.19
N ALA A 634 -4.32 3.02 -36.84
CA ALA A 634 -5.71 3.16 -36.40
C ALA A 634 -5.94 2.53 -35.01
N THR A 635 -5.36 1.35 -34.76
CA THR A 635 -5.38 0.72 -33.43
C THR A 635 -4.73 1.61 -32.38
N GLY A 636 -3.56 2.17 -32.68
CA GLY A 636 -2.83 3.04 -31.75
C GLY A 636 -3.60 4.30 -31.41
N LYS A 637 -4.23 4.95 -32.41
CA LYS A 637 -5.13 6.09 -32.17
C LYS A 637 -6.29 5.72 -31.25
N ARG A 638 -6.92 4.56 -31.47
CA ARG A 638 -8.01 4.08 -30.62
C ARG A 638 -7.57 3.87 -29.17
N ILE A 639 -6.41 3.27 -28.95
CA ILE A 639 -5.84 3.08 -27.60
C ILE A 639 -5.55 4.42 -26.96
N LEU A 640 -4.95 5.37 -27.68
CA LEU A 640 -4.69 6.72 -27.16
C LEU A 640 -5.99 7.45 -26.78
N SER A 641 -7.07 7.31 -27.55
CA SER A 641 -8.37 7.85 -27.15
C SER A 641 -8.91 7.21 -25.87
N LEU A 642 -8.72 5.90 -25.67
CA LEU A 642 -9.11 5.24 -24.42
C LEU A 642 -8.21 5.63 -23.24
N ILE A 643 -6.92 5.90 -23.48
CA ILE A 643 -6.02 6.49 -22.48
C ILE A 643 -6.46 7.91 -22.11
N ALA A 644 -6.88 8.72 -23.09
CA ALA A 644 -7.42 10.06 -22.79
C ALA A 644 -8.66 9.95 -21.89
N LEU A 645 -9.60 9.06 -22.23
CA LEU A 645 -10.78 8.80 -21.41
C LEU A 645 -10.44 8.31 -20.01
N SER A 646 -9.43 7.45 -19.85
CA SER A 646 -9.02 6.93 -18.53
C SER A 646 -8.39 8.00 -17.64
N LEU A 647 -7.86 9.06 -18.25
CA LEU A 647 -7.34 10.24 -17.57
C LEU A 647 -8.42 11.30 -17.32
N ASN A 648 -9.70 10.97 -17.56
CA ASN A 648 -10.83 11.91 -17.54
C ASN A 648 -10.64 13.11 -18.49
N LEU A 649 -9.94 12.89 -19.61
CA LEU A 649 -9.83 13.82 -20.71
C LEU A 649 -10.83 13.48 -21.82
N ASP A 650 -11.03 14.43 -22.72
CA ASP A 650 -11.80 14.25 -23.94
C ASP A 650 -11.18 13.15 -24.82
N ALA A 651 -11.99 12.30 -25.47
CA ALA A 651 -11.49 11.16 -26.25
C ALA A 651 -10.64 11.61 -27.45
N GLU A 652 -10.90 12.81 -27.95
CA GLU A 652 -10.19 13.48 -29.02
C GLU A 652 -9.04 14.37 -28.51
N PHE A 653 -8.74 14.38 -27.21
CA PHE A 653 -7.71 15.25 -26.61
C PHE A 653 -6.38 15.22 -27.38
N PHE A 654 -5.83 14.03 -27.63
CA PHE A 654 -4.55 13.89 -28.36
C PHE A 654 -4.63 14.37 -29.81
N GLU A 655 -5.79 14.24 -30.45
CA GLU A 655 -6.02 14.77 -31.79
C GLU A 655 -6.08 16.30 -31.78
N ASN A 656 -6.80 16.87 -30.81
CA ASN A 656 -6.99 18.31 -30.65
C ASN A 656 -5.68 19.07 -30.36
N ILE A 657 -4.75 18.48 -29.60
CA ILE A 657 -3.41 19.05 -29.36
C ILE A 657 -2.44 18.82 -30.53
N GLY A 658 -2.91 18.19 -31.60
CA GLY A 658 -2.11 17.94 -32.79
C GLY A 658 -1.09 16.80 -32.65
N ALA A 659 -1.23 15.89 -31.67
CA ALA A 659 -0.30 14.76 -31.49
C ALA A 659 -0.24 13.85 -32.74
N PHE A 660 -1.27 13.90 -33.58
CA PHE A 660 -1.34 13.15 -34.85
C PHE A 660 -1.07 13.99 -36.10
N SER A 661 -0.73 15.27 -35.97
CA SER A 661 -0.55 16.20 -37.12
C SER A 661 0.74 15.94 -37.91
N CYS A 662 1.73 15.29 -37.29
CA CYS A 662 2.92 14.75 -37.94
C CYS A 662 3.21 13.36 -37.34
N PRO A 663 2.41 12.33 -37.69
CA PRO A 663 2.52 11.04 -37.04
C PRO A 663 3.85 10.42 -37.45
N SER A 664 4.84 10.50 -36.57
CA SER A 664 6.18 9.92 -36.75
C SER A 664 6.19 8.42 -36.46
N ALA A 665 5.07 7.73 -36.73
CA ALA A 665 4.96 6.29 -36.54
C ALA A 665 5.97 5.59 -37.46
N PHE A 666 6.74 4.68 -36.89
CA PHE A 666 7.66 3.83 -37.62
C PHE A 666 7.38 2.38 -37.28
N LEU A 667 7.52 1.51 -38.27
CA LEU A 667 7.38 0.08 -38.18
C LEU A 667 8.76 -0.56 -38.25
N ARG A 668 9.05 -1.48 -37.33
CA ARG A 668 10.28 -2.26 -37.32
C ARG A 668 9.94 -3.73 -37.45
N LEU A 669 10.40 -4.38 -38.51
CA LEU A 669 10.36 -5.83 -38.63
C LEU A 669 11.64 -6.39 -38.00
N LEU A 670 11.54 -7.42 -37.17
CA LEU A 670 12.70 -8.04 -36.51
C LEU A 670 12.74 -9.53 -36.82
N HIS A 671 13.95 -10.06 -36.97
CA HIS A 671 14.22 -11.49 -37.05
C HIS A 671 15.37 -11.84 -36.10
N TYR A 672 15.15 -12.88 -35.30
CA TYR A 672 16.11 -13.39 -34.32
C TYR A 672 16.59 -14.78 -34.77
N PRO A 673 17.91 -15.01 -34.90
CA PRO A 673 18.43 -16.32 -35.30
C PRO A 673 18.12 -17.38 -34.22
N GLY A 674 17.79 -18.60 -34.65
CA GLY A 674 17.41 -19.71 -33.75
C GLY A 674 18.58 -20.48 -33.13
N GLU A 675 19.80 -20.33 -33.65
CA GLU A 675 21.00 -20.98 -33.11
C GLU A 675 21.65 -20.07 -32.06
N VAL A 676 21.61 -20.49 -30.79
CA VAL A 676 22.33 -19.87 -29.68
C VAL A 676 23.35 -20.89 -29.17
N ASP A 677 24.61 -20.50 -29.09
CA ASP A 677 25.66 -21.35 -28.50
C ASP A 677 25.49 -21.37 -26.97
N ASP A 678 25.42 -22.55 -26.37
CA ASP A 678 25.27 -22.72 -24.90
C ASP A 678 26.43 -22.08 -24.11
N SER A 679 27.53 -21.73 -24.77
CA SER A 679 28.68 -21.03 -24.17
C SER A 679 28.56 -19.50 -24.12
N ASP A 680 27.51 -18.93 -24.69
CA ASP A 680 27.30 -17.48 -24.89
C ASP A 680 26.42 -16.85 -23.79
N ASP A 681 26.76 -17.10 -22.51
CA ASP A 681 26.07 -16.51 -21.35
C ASP A 681 26.11 -14.98 -21.41
N GLY A 682 24.97 -14.37 -21.79
CA GLY A 682 24.78 -12.93 -21.96
C GLY A 682 24.64 -12.42 -23.40
N ASN A 683 24.69 -13.29 -24.43
CA ASN A 683 24.46 -12.89 -25.83
C ASN A 683 22.95 -12.85 -26.14
N TYR A 684 22.28 -11.77 -25.77
CA TYR A 684 20.84 -11.63 -25.91
C TYR A 684 20.42 -11.34 -27.36
N GLY A 685 19.25 -11.85 -27.76
CA GLY A 685 18.58 -11.47 -29.01
C GLY A 685 18.42 -9.95 -29.13
N ALA A 686 17.93 -9.33 -28.06
CA ALA A 686 17.93 -7.90 -27.83
C ALA A 686 18.27 -7.65 -26.36
N SER A 687 19.29 -6.83 -26.10
CA SER A 687 19.68 -6.49 -24.73
C SER A 687 18.61 -5.63 -24.01
N ALA A 688 18.69 -5.55 -22.68
CA ALA A 688 17.79 -4.75 -21.85
C ALA A 688 17.77 -3.27 -22.30
N HIS A 689 16.58 -2.74 -22.60
CA HIS A 689 16.41 -1.35 -23.03
C HIS A 689 14.98 -0.84 -22.84
N SER A 690 14.80 0.46 -23.12
CA SER A 690 13.51 1.13 -23.20
C SER A 690 13.31 1.75 -24.59
N ASP A 691 12.16 1.51 -25.21
CA ASP A 691 11.72 2.15 -26.44
C ASP A 691 11.38 3.64 -26.28
N TYR A 692 11.48 4.36 -27.40
CA TYR A 692 11.21 5.80 -27.51
C TYR A 692 9.85 6.03 -28.17
N GLY A 693 8.92 6.72 -27.52
CA GLY A 693 7.59 7.03 -28.09
C GLY A 693 6.47 7.16 -27.06
N MET A 694 5.23 7.30 -27.53
CA MET A 694 4.04 7.48 -26.68
C MET A 694 3.43 6.14 -26.25
N ILE A 695 3.16 5.27 -27.22
CA ILE A 695 2.64 3.92 -27.02
C ILE A 695 3.20 3.00 -28.09
N THR A 696 2.90 1.72 -27.91
CA THR A 696 3.31 0.69 -28.85
C THR A 696 2.34 -0.42 -29.06
N LEU A 697 2.44 -1.02 -30.24
CA LEU A 697 1.87 -2.32 -30.52
C LEU A 697 2.98 -3.30 -30.90
N LEU A 698 3.08 -4.39 -30.15
CA LEU A 698 4.05 -5.45 -30.38
C LEU A 698 3.33 -6.76 -30.70
N ALA A 699 3.55 -7.30 -31.90
CA ALA A 699 3.07 -8.62 -32.29
C ALA A 699 4.21 -9.64 -32.38
N THR A 700 3.92 -10.86 -31.93
CA THR A 700 4.81 -12.02 -32.00
C THR A 700 4.15 -13.14 -32.81
N ASP A 701 4.96 -14.08 -33.31
CA ASP A 701 4.49 -15.27 -34.02
C ASP A 701 4.17 -16.47 -33.11
N GLY A 702 4.26 -16.27 -31.80
CA GLY A 702 4.01 -17.28 -30.77
C GLY A 702 5.27 -17.95 -30.23
N THR A 703 6.44 -17.70 -30.81
CA THR A 703 7.70 -18.23 -30.26
C THR A 703 8.07 -17.50 -28.95
N PRO A 704 8.35 -18.23 -27.85
CA PRO A 704 8.78 -17.62 -26.58
C PRO A 704 10.12 -16.88 -26.70
N GLY A 705 10.35 -15.88 -25.85
CA GLY A 705 11.63 -15.16 -25.80
C GLY A 705 11.55 -13.69 -25.36
N LEU A 706 10.34 -13.15 -25.18
CA LEU A 706 10.14 -11.81 -24.64
C LEU A 706 10.12 -11.86 -23.11
N GLN A 707 10.95 -11.03 -22.49
CA GLN A 707 10.94 -10.79 -21.05
C GLN A 707 10.70 -9.31 -20.74
N ILE A 708 10.02 -9.05 -19.63
CA ILE A 708 9.83 -7.68 -19.13
C ILE A 708 10.39 -7.54 -17.72
N CYS A 709 10.84 -6.34 -17.40
CA CYS A 709 11.27 -5.96 -16.06
C CYS A 709 10.38 -4.82 -15.56
N ARG A 710 9.45 -5.13 -14.64
CA ARG A 710 8.53 -4.14 -14.07
C ARG A 710 9.25 -3.09 -13.23
N GLU A 711 10.33 -3.49 -12.56
CA GLU A 711 11.11 -2.67 -11.64
C GLU A 711 12.55 -2.51 -12.13
N LYS A 712 12.76 -1.70 -13.17
CA LYS A 712 14.10 -1.50 -13.77
C LYS A 712 15.19 -1.04 -12.79
N ASP A 713 14.79 -0.35 -11.71
CA ASP A 713 15.70 0.22 -10.72
C ASP A 713 15.96 -0.76 -9.55
N ARG A 714 15.25 -1.90 -9.53
CA ARG A 714 15.49 -3.01 -8.59
C ARG A 714 16.84 -3.65 -8.90
N ASN A 715 17.58 -4.01 -7.85
CA ASN A 715 18.83 -4.75 -7.98
C ASN A 715 18.81 -6.02 -7.11
N PRO A 716 18.89 -7.23 -7.70
CA PRO A 716 18.94 -7.49 -9.14
C PRO A 716 17.62 -7.17 -9.84
N GLN A 717 17.70 -6.78 -11.11
CA GLN A 717 16.53 -6.64 -11.96
C GLN A 717 15.84 -8.01 -12.08
N LEU A 718 14.52 -8.04 -11.95
CA LEU A 718 13.73 -9.26 -12.13
C LEU A 718 13.11 -9.24 -13.51
N TRP A 719 13.45 -10.25 -14.30
CA TRP A 719 12.94 -10.45 -15.64
C TRP A 719 11.87 -11.53 -15.61
N GLU A 720 10.72 -11.24 -16.19
CA GLU A 720 9.56 -12.12 -16.23
C GLU A 720 9.20 -12.45 -17.67
N ASP A 721 8.95 -13.73 -17.97
CA ASP A 721 8.59 -14.17 -19.31
C ASP A 721 7.18 -13.72 -19.69
N VAL A 722 7.04 -13.11 -20.86
CA VAL A 722 5.75 -12.80 -21.47
C VAL A 722 5.32 -14.00 -22.30
N HIS A 723 4.37 -14.78 -21.77
CA HIS A 723 3.91 -15.99 -22.43
C HIS A 723 2.93 -15.72 -23.59
N HIS A 724 2.84 -16.68 -24.49
CA HIS A 724 1.78 -16.74 -25.49
C HIS A 724 0.50 -17.31 -24.86
N ILE A 725 -0.64 -16.62 -25.02
CA ILE A 725 -1.97 -17.15 -24.65
C ILE A 725 -2.62 -17.78 -25.88
N ASP A 726 -3.07 -19.04 -25.76
CA ASP A 726 -3.78 -19.78 -26.79
C ASP A 726 -5.25 -19.33 -26.92
N GLY A 727 -5.74 -19.21 -28.16
CA GLY A 727 -7.13 -18.79 -28.46
C GLY A 727 -7.31 -17.30 -28.74
N SER A 728 -6.27 -16.49 -28.51
CA SER A 728 -6.16 -15.11 -28.98
C SER A 728 -5.14 -15.07 -30.12
N THR A 729 -5.61 -14.97 -31.35
CA THR A 729 -4.72 -14.91 -32.50
C THR A 729 -4.00 -13.56 -32.54
N VAL A 730 -2.75 -13.61 -32.08
CA VAL A 730 -1.71 -12.57 -32.09
C VAL A 730 -1.89 -11.47 -31.03
N HIS A 731 -1.12 -11.62 -29.97
CA HIS A 731 -0.96 -10.68 -28.87
C HIS A 731 -0.39 -9.36 -29.34
N ARG A 732 -1.07 -8.26 -29.00
CA ARG A 732 -0.48 -6.93 -29.02
C ARG A 732 -0.11 -6.58 -27.60
N VAL A 733 1.18 -6.61 -27.31
CA VAL A 733 1.65 -6.00 -26.06
C VAL A 733 1.74 -4.51 -26.28
N VAL A 734 0.99 -3.75 -25.47
CA VAL A 734 1.08 -2.30 -25.42
C VAL A 734 1.87 -1.89 -24.20
N ALA A 735 2.82 -0.99 -24.37
CA ALA A 735 3.16 -0.08 -23.29
C ALA A 735 3.63 1.29 -23.77
N VAL A 736 3.76 2.15 -22.78
CA VAL A 736 3.65 3.60 -22.87
C VAL A 736 5.01 4.21 -22.53
N GLY A 737 5.61 4.97 -23.44
CA GLY A 737 7.00 5.44 -23.32
C GLY A 737 7.15 6.76 -22.57
N LYS A 738 8.38 7.04 -22.10
CA LYS A 738 8.69 8.09 -21.12
C LYS A 738 9.38 9.36 -21.66
N GLU A 739 9.80 9.48 -22.93
CA GLU A 739 10.71 10.59 -23.30
C GLU A 739 10.39 11.40 -24.57
N ARG A 740 10.37 12.74 -24.36
CA ARG A 740 10.39 13.92 -25.25
C ARG A 740 9.06 14.37 -25.90
N TYR A 741 8.43 15.38 -25.29
CA TYR A 741 7.52 16.31 -25.98
C TYR A 741 7.81 17.77 -25.60
N SER A 742 8.32 18.55 -26.53
CA SER A 742 8.65 19.98 -26.37
C SER A 742 7.62 20.91 -27.00
N VAL A 743 6.33 20.56 -26.99
CA VAL A 743 5.27 21.35 -27.68
C VAL A 743 4.05 21.65 -26.80
N LEU A 744 4.00 21.20 -25.54
CA LEU A 744 2.87 21.44 -24.62
C LEU A 744 3.14 22.61 -23.67
N THR A 745 2.10 23.37 -23.34
CA THR A 745 2.22 24.46 -22.36
C THR A 745 2.47 23.91 -20.95
N TYR A 746 3.20 24.66 -20.11
CA TYR A 746 3.71 24.24 -18.79
C TYR A 746 2.65 23.69 -17.80
N LYS A 747 1.36 24.03 -18.01
CA LYS A 747 0.23 23.56 -17.19
C LYS A 747 -0.32 22.19 -17.62
N GLU A 748 -0.40 21.94 -18.92
CA GLU A 748 -0.83 20.65 -19.50
C GLU A 748 0.25 19.59 -19.31
N TRP A 749 1.53 20.02 -19.36
CA TRP A 749 2.69 19.21 -19.01
C TRP A 749 2.60 18.63 -17.60
N ARG A 750 2.26 19.42 -16.56
CA ARG A 750 2.17 18.91 -15.18
C ARG A 750 1.01 17.94 -14.93
N LEU A 751 -0.07 18.02 -15.70
CA LEU A 751 -1.18 17.06 -15.61
C LEU A 751 -0.80 15.72 -16.25
N PHE A 752 -0.13 15.77 -17.40
CA PHE A 752 0.38 14.60 -18.11
C PHE A 752 1.55 13.94 -17.37
N GLU A 753 2.48 14.74 -16.85
CA GLU A 753 3.62 14.33 -16.05
C GLU A 753 3.16 13.74 -14.71
N ARG A 754 2.18 14.31 -13.98
CA ARG A 754 1.66 13.71 -12.74
C ARG A 754 0.85 12.42 -12.95
N ALA A 755 0.20 12.26 -14.10
CA ALA A 755 -0.52 11.04 -14.45
C ALA A 755 0.43 9.89 -14.83
N ILE A 756 1.62 10.21 -15.37
CA ILE A 756 2.63 9.24 -15.83
C ILE A 756 3.80 9.10 -14.83
N GLU A 757 4.05 10.06 -13.94
CA GLU A 757 5.19 10.11 -13.00
C GLU A 757 5.20 8.96 -11.98
N ARG A 758 4.07 8.29 -11.76
CA ARG A 758 4.02 7.21 -10.77
C ARG A 758 3.83 5.81 -11.34
N TYR A 759 3.39 5.63 -12.57
CA TYR A 759 2.97 4.31 -13.03
C TYR A 759 3.09 4.19 -14.57
N ILE A 760 3.69 3.09 -15.05
CA ILE A 760 3.87 2.61 -16.45
C ILE A 760 5.27 2.78 -17.07
N GLN A 761 5.77 1.70 -17.71
CA GLN A 761 6.95 1.65 -18.58
C GLN A 761 6.74 0.78 -19.86
N ILE A 762 6.72 1.43 -21.05
CA ILE A 762 7.44 1.22 -22.35
C ILE A 762 7.19 0.04 -23.35
N VAL A 763 6.98 0.28 -24.68
CA VAL A 763 7.25 -0.67 -25.84
C VAL A 763 7.49 0.09 -27.23
N LEU A 764 7.97 -0.49 -28.40
CA LEU A 764 7.59 -0.66 -29.90
C LEU A 764 8.59 -1.55 -30.67
N CYS A 765 8.29 -2.85 -30.79
CA CYS A 765 9.04 -3.82 -31.61
C CYS A 765 8.08 -4.87 -32.22
N PHE A 766 8.43 -5.54 -33.33
CA PHE A 766 7.69 -6.70 -33.84
C PHE A 766 8.65 -7.87 -33.98
N PHE A 767 8.42 -8.97 -33.25
CA PHE A 767 9.31 -10.13 -33.19
C PHE A 767 8.79 -11.28 -34.06
N MET A 768 9.68 -11.90 -34.84
CA MET A 768 9.45 -13.21 -35.46
C MET A 768 10.63 -14.14 -35.23
N CYS A 769 10.33 -15.38 -34.87
CA CYS A 769 11.19 -16.55 -34.95
C CYS A 769 10.45 -17.69 -35.67
N LYS A 770 10.94 -18.09 -36.85
CA LYS A 770 10.65 -19.44 -37.35
C LYS A 770 11.77 -19.98 -38.24
N ALA A 771 12.57 -20.90 -37.69
CA ALA A 771 12.66 -22.32 -38.04
C ALA A 771 13.92 -22.90 -37.41
#